data_AF-A0A286GTL1-F1
#
_entry.id   AF-A0A286GTL1-F1
#
_cell.length_a   1.000
_cell.length_b   1.000
_cell.length_c   1.000
_cell.angle_alpha   90.00
_cell.angle_beta   90.00
_cell.angle_gamma   90.00
#
_symmetry.space_group_name_H-M   'P 1'
#
loop_
_entity.id
_entity.type
_entity.pdbx_description
1 polymer ?
#
loop_
_entity_poly.entity_id
_entity_poly.type
_entity_poly.pdbx_seq_one_letter_code
_entity_poly.pdbx_strand_id
1 'polypeptide(L)'
;MSAFSLIKSPFKFLEAYTAQDKGRFFGRRAEQQRLVELIFRSRLLLVYGQSGTGKTSLVQCGLAQALSSSDYFPILIRRRSNIIQSLQTALSGVLDSEETTDTAEMVNQVARYALRPVYLIFDQFEELFISGDPTEQSQFFTLLKTLYQSSASCKLLLVMREEYIASLYTYEDRLPGLFDFRLRVEPMSERNLHEVIVGTCRQAGITVTDEDQTVQAIIRNNQTAHNSFQLPYLQVYLDRLWRSAQAQTGPTLFDPALVKRVGRIDDVLTLFMEEQAESIRSQLAEADQPAVKTLLEALATYEGTRRECSLETLQDETGLALPLISSVVKALEDARILQADEGMYELAHDSLAKIIDNGRSVEQRQLNALIKRLNDSFQEYTLNQNASDLLLSQRRLAEIQLYESSLQTTLARNAPNSEAIWQFVQQSRERVKQQQQQEIDEQRRKNARLQQTVAIVSVLLVLAVISIYYAVRQGQEALDQRQRAIRQRALAEQQTRFAKALFWAYDSDKLPLTQAMRLFERADRYAPHNALVQGRLFDRFNGADKALLNQIDFVHKGSVHAVQFSPDGHAVLTASADNTAKLWTLKGQLLATLTHGNWVNSVDFSPNGSFLLTASADGTAKVWDLTGKLLKTLPHRNWVLSARFSKDGNFIVTSSRDSTAKVWRIDGQFITSLPHRKTVVSAHFSPDGKRVLTASQDYTANLWTLEGKLIKPFTHTGWVNSARFSPDGTKILTASWDHTAKLWNLDGQLLKVLRHKASVNSAQFSPDGTKIITASGDYTAKVWNLSGDVLVTMTHQEPVSSAQFSGNGSLILTTSSDKAADLWTSNGQQLATLSHADWVNAAQFSVDGNRILTASRDRTAKLWNLHEQVLRLINHQAIVVSAQFSPSGETLLTGSADGTARLWNAKGQVLATLLHQGVINSTRFSPNGNRLLTASDDNTGKVWDLTGQLLATLPHQGRVVSAVFSPDGNRILTASADKTAKLWMPDGKLLKTLTHQGPVLTAEFSRMSDAIVTASEDGLAKLWNYDGTLLASLPHNKAVVSAQFSPDSKLLVTASADGTAKLWNRQAKVVATLPHQGPVNSVQFSPQGDSILTASRDNTARLWNLTGKSIAILRHQASVLSAQFSPDGNTILTVSDYKVNLWDRKGDAVASLYHLPLSKALYYQPQIKSAQFSPDGHQFLTTSGKTVKLWYKADGALQWLKKNNDNVAPLSQENRQRYGVSDQ
;
A
#
# COMPACT_ATOMS: atom_id res chain seq x y z
N MET A 1 36.35 -19.07 49.45
CA MET A 1 35.43 -18.82 50.59
C MET A 1 34.02 -18.64 50.06
N SER A 2 33.00 -19.04 50.81
CA SER A 2 31.59 -19.00 50.41
C SER A 2 30.97 -17.60 50.59
N ALA A 3 30.48 -16.98 49.52
CA ALA A 3 29.81 -15.66 49.58
C ALA A 3 28.62 -15.48 48.63
N PHE A 4 28.15 -16.55 47.96
CA PHE A 4 26.86 -16.57 47.26
C PHE A 4 26.03 -17.78 47.70
N SER A 5 25.51 -17.72 48.93
CA SER A 5 24.28 -18.45 49.23
C SER A 5 23.18 -17.93 48.30
N LEU A 6 22.62 -18.78 47.45
CA LEU A 6 21.54 -18.42 46.51
C LEU A 6 20.34 -17.86 47.28
N ILE A 7 20.25 -16.53 47.37
CA ILE A 7 19.08 -15.85 47.92
C ILE A 7 17.94 -16.16 46.95
N LYS A 8 17.03 -17.06 47.36
CA LYS A 8 16.03 -17.66 46.48
C LYS A 8 15.07 -16.57 45.99
N SER A 9 15.20 -16.23 44.70
CA SER A 9 14.44 -15.13 44.08
C SER A 9 12.93 -15.23 44.38
N PRO A 10 12.26 -14.10 44.67
CA PRO A 10 10.81 -14.09 44.85
C PRO A 10 10.04 -14.35 43.55
N PHE A 11 10.67 -14.20 42.39
CA PHE A 11 10.05 -14.36 41.07
C PHE A 11 10.19 -15.79 40.52
N LYS A 12 9.21 -16.22 39.71
CA LYS A 12 9.16 -17.60 39.18
C LYS A 12 9.88 -17.80 37.83
N PHE A 13 10.48 -16.74 37.30
CA PHE A 13 11.20 -16.77 36.02
C PHE A 13 10.28 -17.26 34.87
N LEU A 14 10.73 -18.19 34.03
CA LEU A 14 9.97 -18.67 32.86
C LEU A 14 8.94 -19.78 33.19
N GLU A 15 8.92 -20.30 34.42
CA GLU A 15 8.03 -21.38 34.84
C GLU A 15 6.55 -20.94 34.91
N ALA A 16 5.63 -21.83 34.52
CA ALA A 16 4.20 -21.60 34.72
C ALA A 16 3.81 -21.61 36.21
N TYR A 17 2.93 -20.70 36.64
CA TYR A 17 2.36 -20.72 38.00
C TYR A 17 1.45 -21.94 38.21
N THR A 18 1.64 -22.66 39.32
CA THR A 18 0.87 -23.87 39.68
C THR A 18 -0.05 -23.60 40.87
N ALA A 19 -0.76 -24.63 41.34
CA ALA A 19 -1.62 -24.57 42.52
C ALA A 19 -0.91 -24.19 43.84
N GLN A 20 0.44 -24.20 43.89
CA GLN A 20 1.22 -23.73 45.04
C GLN A 20 1.46 -22.21 45.01
N ASP A 21 1.40 -21.59 43.83
CA ASP A 21 1.76 -20.18 43.61
C ASP A 21 0.60 -19.18 43.86
N LYS A 22 -0.50 -19.58 44.50
CA LYS A 22 -1.75 -18.77 44.61
C LYS A 22 -1.54 -17.35 45.15
N GLY A 23 -0.53 -17.13 45.99
CA GLY A 23 -0.18 -15.80 46.52
C GLY A 23 0.58 -14.90 45.56
N ARG A 24 1.16 -15.46 44.48
CA ARG A 24 1.96 -14.78 43.44
C ARG A 24 1.17 -14.48 42.16
N PHE A 25 -0.05 -15.02 42.04
CA PHE A 25 -0.87 -14.93 40.82
C PHE A 25 -1.87 -13.76 40.90
N PHE A 26 -1.67 -12.76 40.04
CA PHE A 26 -2.40 -11.48 40.01
C PHE A 26 -2.86 -11.11 38.59
N GLY A 27 -3.72 -10.10 38.44
CA GLY A 27 -4.03 -9.48 37.13
C GLY A 27 -4.87 -10.31 36.17
N ARG A 28 -5.47 -11.45 36.59
CA ARG A 28 -6.35 -12.30 35.76
C ARG A 28 -7.74 -12.57 36.36
N ARG A 29 -8.22 -11.72 37.28
CA ARG A 29 -9.46 -11.99 38.06
C ARG A 29 -10.71 -12.16 37.18
N ALA A 30 -10.83 -11.41 36.09
CA ALA A 30 -12.00 -11.48 35.21
C ALA A 30 -11.98 -12.75 34.35
N GLU A 31 -10.81 -13.11 33.83
CA GLU A 31 -10.57 -14.31 33.04
C GLU A 31 -10.73 -15.57 33.89
N GLN A 32 -10.30 -15.53 35.15
CA GLN A 32 -10.52 -16.56 36.17
C GLN A 32 -12.01 -16.74 36.49
N GLN A 33 -12.74 -15.65 36.76
CA GLN A 33 -14.20 -15.71 36.97
C GLN A 33 -14.92 -16.32 35.76
N ARG A 34 -14.54 -15.92 34.54
CA ARG A 34 -15.14 -16.44 33.30
C ARG A 34 -14.78 -17.90 33.03
N LEU A 35 -13.55 -18.31 33.34
CA LEU A 35 -13.11 -19.72 33.26
C LEU A 35 -13.99 -20.61 34.17
N VAL A 36 -14.21 -20.18 35.42
CA VAL A 36 -15.06 -20.88 36.38
C VAL A 36 -16.53 -20.92 35.93
N GLU A 37 -17.08 -19.80 35.43
CA GLU A 37 -18.45 -19.74 34.88
C GLU A 37 -18.67 -20.73 33.73
N LEU A 38 -17.70 -20.84 32.81
CA LEU A 38 -17.77 -21.77 31.68
C LEU A 38 -17.65 -23.23 32.14
N ILE A 39 -16.71 -23.51 33.06
CA ILE A 39 -16.51 -24.84 33.66
C ILE A 39 -17.77 -25.37 34.35
N PHE A 40 -18.54 -24.52 35.03
CA PHE A 40 -19.80 -24.96 35.63
C PHE A 40 -20.87 -25.29 34.58
N ARG A 41 -20.85 -24.63 33.40
CA ARG A 41 -21.87 -24.81 32.34
C ARG A 41 -21.59 -25.95 31.36
N SER A 42 -20.34 -26.35 31.14
CA SER A 42 -20.01 -27.37 30.14
C SER A 42 -19.29 -28.59 30.72
N ARG A 43 -19.20 -29.68 29.95
CA ARG A 43 -18.30 -30.82 30.24
C ARG A 43 -17.02 -30.79 29.40
N LEU A 44 -17.01 -30.00 28.32
CA LEU A 44 -15.87 -29.74 27.45
C LEU A 44 -15.65 -28.22 27.38
N LEU A 45 -14.40 -27.76 27.49
CA LEU A 45 -14.03 -26.35 27.40
C LEU A 45 -12.71 -26.19 26.64
N LEU A 46 -12.74 -25.38 25.59
CA LEU A 46 -11.55 -24.97 24.83
C LEU A 46 -10.97 -23.66 25.37
N VAL A 47 -9.79 -23.69 25.97
CA VAL A 47 -9.03 -22.52 26.43
C VAL A 47 -7.92 -22.22 25.42
N TYR A 48 -7.96 -21.06 24.78
CA TYR A 48 -7.04 -20.75 23.68
C TYR A 48 -6.51 -19.32 23.72
N GLY A 49 -5.49 -19.03 22.91
CA GLY A 49 -4.89 -17.71 22.81
C GLY A 49 -3.44 -17.78 22.34
N GLN A 50 -2.82 -16.63 22.12
CA GLN A 50 -1.44 -16.54 21.62
C GLN A 50 -0.42 -17.18 22.58
N SER A 51 0.77 -17.51 22.07
CA SER A 51 1.89 -17.92 22.94
C SER A 51 2.27 -16.78 23.92
N GLY A 52 2.84 -17.13 25.08
CA GLY A 52 3.22 -16.15 26.12
C GLY A 52 2.07 -15.44 26.87
N THR A 53 0.80 -15.72 26.57
CA THR A 53 -0.38 -15.11 27.25
C THR A 53 -0.68 -15.66 28.65
N GLY A 54 0.00 -16.74 29.08
CA GLY A 54 -0.18 -17.33 30.41
C GLY A 54 -1.34 -18.31 30.55
N LYS A 55 -1.83 -18.92 29.46
CA LYS A 55 -2.93 -19.92 29.44
C LYS A 55 -2.77 -21.01 30.51
N THR A 56 -1.63 -21.70 30.50
CA THR A 56 -1.31 -22.78 31.44
C THR A 56 -1.37 -22.31 32.89
N SER A 57 -0.84 -21.12 33.20
CA SER A 57 -0.91 -20.53 34.54
C SER A 57 -2.33 -20.13 34.96
N LEU A 58 -3.17 -19.65 34.04
CA LEU A 58 -4.58 -19.36 34.31
C LEU A 58 -5.37 -20.63 34.64
N VAL A 59 -5.07 -21.74 33.96
CA VAL A 59 -5.74 -23.03 34.22
C VAL A 59 -5.19 -23.72 35.47
N GLN A 60 -3.87 -23.78 35.66
CA GLN A 60 -3.27 -24.47 36.82
C GLN A 60 -3.39 -23.67 38.13
N CYS A 61 -3.06 -22.38 38.13
CA CYS A 61 -3.12 -21.53 39.32
C CYS A 61 -4.48 -20.86 39.49
N GLY A 62 -5.05 -20.32 38.42
CA GLY A 62 -6.33 -19.59 38.47
C GLY A 62 -7.51 -20.48 38.91
N LEU A 63 -7.59 -21.74 38.48
CA LEU A 63 -8.57 -22.70 39.02
C LEU A 63 -8.32 -22.99 40.50
N ALA A 64 -7.07 -23.26 40.87
CA ALA A 64 -6.72 -23.58 42.26
C ALA A 64 -6.96 -22.40 43.22
N GLN A 65 -6.95 -21.16 42.73
CA GLN A 65 -7.25 -19.96 43.51
C GLN A 65 -8.76 -19.66 43.57
N ALA A 66 -9.59 -20.27 42.71
CA ALA A 66 -11.05 -20.07 42.66
C ALA A 66 -11.89 -21.27 43.17
N LEU A 67 -11.34 -22.49 43.14
CA LEU A 67 -11.95 -23.71 43.65
C LEU A 67 -11.13 -24.26 44.82
N SER A 68 -11.79 -24.82 45.84
CA SER A 68 -11.10 -25.53 46.92
C SER A 68 -10.57 -26.88 46.41
N SER A 69 -9.53 -27.41 47.07
CA SER A 69 -9.03 -28.77 46.79
C SER A 69 -10.01 -29.89 47.16
N SER A 70 -11.13 -29.55 47.84
CA SER A 70 -12.30 -30.41 48.02
C SER A 70 -13.16 -30.55 46.76
N ASP A 71 -13.13 -29.57 45.86
CA ASP A 71 -14.21 -29.37 44.87
C ASP A 71 -13.87 -29.98 43.50
N TYR A 72 -12.59 -30.29 43.26
CA TYR A 72 -12.11 -30.83 42.00
C TYR A 72 -10.83 -31.67 42.14
N PHE A 73 -10.62 -32.60 41.21
CA PHE A 73 -9.41 -33.42 41.10
C PHE A 73 -8.74 -33.15 39.74
N PRO A 74 -7.73 -32.26 39.65
CA PRO A 74 -7.04 -31.98 38.39
C PRO A 74 -6.03 -33.07 38.03
N ILE A 75 -6.07 -33.50 36.77
CA ILE A 75 -5.06 -34.34 36.13
C ILE A 75 -4.52 -33.55 34.96
N LEU A 76 -3.23 -33.25 34.96
CA LEU A 76 -2.55 -32.57 33.86
C LEU A 76 -2.03 -33.62 32.88
N ILE A 77 -2.41 -33.49 31.61
CA ILE A 77 -1.89 -34.29 30.50
C ILE A 77 -1.19 -33.35 29.53
N ARG A 78 0.02 -33.70 29.11
CA ARG A 78 0.65 -33.17 27.90
C ARG A 78 0.84 -34.32 26.93
N ARG A 79 0.89 -34.03 25.63
CA ARG A 79 1.31 -35.03 24.65
C ARG A 79 2.84 -35.08 24.64
N ARG A 80 3.42 -36.15 25.17
CA ARG A 80 4.83 -36.52 24.96
C ARG A 80 4.94 -37.31 23.64
N SER A 81 5.36 -38.57 23.67
CA SER A 81 5.36 -39.48 22.52
C SER A 81 3.96 -39.77 21.96
N ASN A 82 2.96 -39.96 22.83
CA ASN A 82 1.57 -40.24 22.45
C ASN A 82 0.60 -39.76 23.55
N ILE A 83 -0.48 -39.07 23.17
CA ILE A 83 -1.42 -38.43 24.09
C ILE A 83 -2.31 -39.43 24.86
N ILE A 84 -2.63 -40.58 24.25
CA ILE A 84 -3.46 -41.62 24.88
C ILE A 84 -2.63 -42.37 25.92
N GLN A 85 -1.38 -42.72 25.58
CA GLN A 85 -0.45 -43.31 26.53
C GLN A 85 -0.12 -42.36 27.69
N SER A 86 0.08 -41.06 27.40
CA SER A 86 0.32 -40.04 28.43
C SER A 86 -0.88 -39.92 29.39
N LEU A 87 -2.12 -40.02 28.88
CA LEU A 87 -3.33 -40.07 29.71
C LEU A 87 -3.42 -41.37 30.53
N GLN A 88 -3.09 -42.53 29.95
CA GLN A 88 -3.07 -43.81 30.68
C GLN A 88 -2.08 -43.77 31.85
N THR A 89 -0.84 -43.34 31.63
CA THR A 89 0.18 -43.20 32.70
C THR A 89 -0.32 -42.26 33.81
N ALA A 90 -0.92 -41.12 33.46
CA ALA A 90 -1.45 -40.15 34.42
C ALA A 90 -2.68 -40.65 35.21
N LEU A 91 -3.39 -41.66 34.71
CA LEU A 91 -4.49 -42.33 35.42
C LEU A 91 -3.99 -43.49 36.28
N SER A 92 -3.06 -44.32 35.79
CA SER A 92 -2.46 -45.43 36.56
C SER A 92 -1.76 -44.94 37.82
N GLY A 93 -1.06 -43.81 37.77
CA GLY A 93 -0.45 -43.14 38.93
C GLY A 93 -1.43 -42.59 39.98
N VAL A 94 -2.74 -42.84 39.83
CA VAL A 94 -3.80 -42.52 40.81
C VAL A 94 -4.55 -43.78 41.28
N LEU A 95 -4.36 -44.92 40.62
CA LEU A 95 -5.16 -46.14 40.84
C LEU A 95 -4.41 -47.32 41.48
N ASP A 96 -3.08 -47.31 41.47
CA ASP A 96 -2.21 -48.39 42.00
C ASP A 96 -2.50 -49.81 41.44
N SER A 97 -3.21 -49.94 40.31
CA SER A 97 -3.67 -51.22 39.74
C SER A 97 -3.39 -51.39 38.24
N GLU A 98 -2.86 -52.54 37.82
CA GLU A 98 -2.51 -52.84 36.43
C GLU A 98 -3.67 -53.44 35.58
N GLU A 99 -4.84 -53.71 36.17
CA GLU A 99 -5.82 -54.66 35.59
C GLU A 99 -6.68 -54.15 34.41
N THR A 100 -6.58 -52.89 33.97
CA THR A 100 -7.41 -52.37 32.87
C THR A 100 -6.65 -51.60 31.79
N THR A 101 -6.89 -51.95 30.53
CA THR A 101 -6.31 -51.30 29.33
C THR A 101 -7.26 -50.32 28.66
N ASP A 102 -8.55 -50.30 29.02
CA ASP A 102 -9.53 -49.32 28.52
C ASP A 102 -9.44 -48.00 29.30
N THR A 103 -8.84 -46.99 28.65
CA THR A 103 -8.69 -45.64 29.16
C THR A 103 -10.02 -44.98 29.57
N ALA A 104 -11.16 -45.39 29.00
CA ALA A 104 -12.46 -44.85 29.39
C ALA A 104 -12.92 -45.38 30.77
N GLU A 105 -12.70 -46.67 31.08
CA GLU A 105 -13.01 -47.20 32.41
C GLU A 105 -11.97 -46.77 33.45
N MET A 106 -10.70 -46.56 33.07
CA MET A 106 -9.71 -45.93 33.97
C MET A 106 -10.18 -44.54 34.44
N VAL A 107 -10.77 -43.72 33.56
CA VAL A 107 -11.36 -42.42 33.95
C VAL A 107 -12.59 -42.61 34.86
N ASN A 108 -13.43 -43.63 34.64
CA ASN A 108 -14.52 -43.97 35.55
C ASN A 108 -14.00 -44.39 36.94
N GLN A 109 -12.94 -45.20 36.99
CA GLN A 109 -12.31 -45.65 38.25
C GLN A 109 -11.72 -44.47 39.02
N VAL A 110 -10.96 -43.57 38.38
CA VAL A 110 -10.43 -42.37 39.06
C VAL A 110 -11.58 -41.45 39.52
N ALA A 111 -12.66 -41.32 38.75
CA ALA A 111 -13.84 -40.54 39.18
C ALA A 111 -14.59 -41.16 40.38
N ARG A 112 -14.54 -42.50 40.54
CA ARG A 112 -15.04 -43.18 41.75
C ARG A 112 -14.07 -43.00 42.93
N TYR A 113 -12.76 -43.15 42.71
CA TYR A 113 -11.72 -43.03 43.73
C TYR A 113 -11.61 -41.62 44.32
N ALA A 114 -11.59 -40.59 43.46
CA ALA A 114 -11.42 -39.20 43.89
C ALA A 114 -12.61 -38.64 44.69
N LEU A 115 -13.79 -39.28 44.60
CA LEU A 115 -15.08 -38.87 45.20
C LEU A 115 -15.52 -37.43 44.87
N ARG A 116 -14.90 -36.80 43.87
CA ARG A 116 -15.15 -35.43 43.40
C ARG A 116 -14.89 -35.32 41.90
N PRO A 117 -15.41 -34.30 41.20
CA PRO A 117 -15.28 -34.22 39.74
C PRO A 117 -13.82 -34.15 39.28
N VAL A 118 -13.47 -35.00 38.31
CA VAL A 118 -12.13 -35.12 37.73
C VAL A 118 -11.98 -34.15 36.55
N TYR A 119 -10.87 -33.41 36.50
CA TYR A 119 -10.59 -32.43 35.46
C TYR A 119 -9.39 -32.91 34.66
N LEU A 120 -9.64 -33.46 33.47
CA LEU A 120 -8.60 -33.84 32.51
C LEU A 120 -8.19 -32.58 31.74
N ILE A 121 -7.01 -32.06 32.06
CA ILE A 121 -6.47 -30.81 31.53
C ILE A 121 -5.38 -31.15 30.52
N PHE A 122 -5.71 -31.09 29.24
CA PHE A 122 -4.78 -31.29 28.13
C PHE A 122 -4.08 -29.96 27.84
N ASP A 123 -2.86 -29.78 28.37
CA ASP A 123 -2.02 -28.60 28.19
C ASP A 123 -1.08 -28.76 26.97
N GLN A 124 -0.76 -27.64 26.31
CA GLN A 124 -0.05 -27.63 25.02
C GLN A 124 -0.71 -28.56 23.98
N PHE A 125 -2.04 -28.54 23.91
CA PHE A 125 -2.81 -29.46 23.08
C PHE A 125 -2.54 -29.32 21.56
N GLU A 126 -1.92 -28.20 21.12
CA GLU A 126 -1.40 -28.07 19.76
C GLU A 126 -0.42 -29.20 19.34
N GLU A 127 0.33 -29.79 20.27
CA GLU A 127 1.37 -30.79 19.97
C GLU A 127 0.81 -32.06 19.31
N LEU A 128 -0.50 -32.35 19.49
CA LEU A 128 -1.21 -33.44 18.80
C LEU A 128 -1.32 -33.21 17.29
N PHE A 129 -1.27 -31.96 16.83
CA PHE A 129 -1.30 -31.61 15.40
C PHE A 129 0.09 -31.28 14.84
N ILE A 130 1.06 -30.96 15.71
CA ILE A 130 2.46 -30.68 15.31
C ILE A 130 3.24 -31.99 15.12
N SER A 131 3.11 -32.91 16.09
CA SER A 131 3.97 -34.09 16.23
C SER A 131 3.20 -35.41 16.34
N GLY A 132 1.86 -35.37 16.29
CA GLY A 132 0.98 -36.54 16.33
C GLY A 132 0.54 -37.02 14.96
N ASP A 133 0.54 -38.33 14.75
CA ASP A 133 0.15 -38.94 13.47
C ASP A 133 -1.39 -38.99 13.30
N PRO A 134 -1.92 -39.08 12.06
CA PRO A 134 -3.37 -39.07 11.83
C PRO A 134 -4.15 -40.21 12.51
N THR A 135 -3.50 -41.32 12.83
CA THR A 135 -4.06 -42.46 13.57
C THR A 135 -4.24 -42.11 15.03
N GLU A 136 -3.20 -41.58 15.68
CA GLU A 136 -3.27 -41.06 17.06
C GLU A 136 -4.37 -40.00 17.18
N GLN A 137 -4.38 -39.01 16.28
CA GLN A 137 -5.41 -37.95 16.25
C GLN A 137 -6.82 -38.57 16.14
N SER A 138 -7.02 -39.50 15.20
CA SER A 138 -8.30 -40.18 14.98
C SER A 138 -8.77 -41.01 16.19
N GLN A 139 -7.85 -41.73 16.84
CA GLN A 139 -8.12 -42.50 18.06
C GLN A 139 -8.45 -41.58 19.24
N PHE A 140 -7.68 -40.51 19.46
CA PHE A 140 -7.89 -39.60 20.58
C PHE A 140 -9.22 -38.85 20.50
N PHE A 141 -9.62 -38.34 19.32
CA PHE A 141 -10.95 -37.73 19.16
C PHE A 141 -12.10 -38.74 19.32
N THR A 142 -11.85 -40.03 19.07
CA THR A 142 -12.82 -41.10 19.38
C THR A 142 -12.93 -41.33 20.88
N LEU A 143 -11.80 -41.36 21.62
CA LEU A 143 -11.78 -41.44 23.09
C LEU A 143 -12.46 -40.22 23.74
N LEU A 144 -12.17 -39.00 23.28
CA LEU A 144 -12.84 -37.78 23.77
C LEU A 144 -14.36 -37.86 23.58
N LYS A 145 -14.84 -38.41 22.47
CA LYS A 145 -16.28 -38.61 22.21
C LYS A 145 -16.89 -39.57 23.22
N THR A 146 -16.26 -40.72 23.47
CA THR A 146 -16.68 -41.69 24.48
C THR A 146 -16.72 -41.06 25.87
N LEU A 147 -15.68 -40.33 26.27
CA LEU A 147 -15.62 -39.64 27.57
C LEU A 147 -16.69 -38.55 27.71
N TYR A 148 -16.92 -37.75 26.67
CA TYR A 148 -17.94 -36.70 26.65
C TYR A 148 -19.38 -37.26 26.74
N GLN A 149 -19.63 -38.40 26.09
CA GLN A 149 -20.92 -39.10 26.11
C GLN A 149 -21.12 -39.97 27.37
N SER A 150 -20.05 -40.30 28.10
CA SER A 150 -20.12 -41.12 29.32
C SER A 150 -20.90 -40.45 30.46
N SER A 151 -21.32 -41.23 31.44
CA SER A 151 -21.85 -40.75 32.73
C SER A 151 -20.75 -40.41 33.76
N ALA A 152 -19.46 -40.45 33.38
CA ALA A 152 -18.35 -40.17 34.28
C ALA A 152 -18.41 -38.75 34.86
N SER A 153 -18.04 -38.57 36.13
CA SER A 153 -17.92 -37.23 36.75
C SER A 153 -16.64 -36.52 36.30
N CYS A 154 -16.46 -36.38 34.98
CA CYS A 154 -15.28 -35.77 34.36
C CYS A 154 -15.61 -34.46 33.63
N LYS A 155 -14.58 -33.60 33.57
CA LYS A 155 -14.51 -32.34 32.83
C LYS A 155 -13.28 -32.40 31.91
N LEU A 156 -13.44 -32.00 30.67
CA LEU A 156 -12.42 -32.02 29.62
C LEU A 156 -12.00 -30.58 29.32
N LEU A 157 -10.76 -30.22 29.61
CA LEU A 157 -10.20 -28.90 29.31
C LEU A 157 -9.09 -29.05 28.26
N LEU A 158 -9.29 -28.48 27.08
CA LEU A 158 -8.29 -28.44 26.00
C LEU A 158 -7.62 -27.06 26.02
N VAL A 159 -6.31 -26.99 26.25
CA VAL A 159 -5.57 -25.72 26.39
C VAL A 159 -4.52 -25.60 25.28
N MET A 160 -4.67 -24.60 24.39
CA MET A 160 -3.84 -24.52 23.17
C MET A 160 -3.45 -23.13 22.66
N ARG A 161 -2.45 -23.08 21.78
CA ARG A 161 -2.11 -21.96 20.87
C ARG A 161 -3.26 -21.67 19.87
N GLU A 162 -3.55 -20.40 19.60
CA GLU A 162 -4.71 -20.01 18.77
C GLU A 162 -4.50 -20.26 17.27
N GLU A 163 -3.25 -20.24 16.83
CA GLU A 163 -2.81 -20.52 15.47
C GLU A 163 -3.15 -21.96 15.01
N TYR A 164 -3.30 -22.93 15.93
CA TYR A 164 -3.65 -24.33 15.61
C TYR A 164 -5.16 -24.64 15.65
N ILE A 165 -6.03 -23.65 15.90
CA ILE A 165 -7.49 -23.87 15.93
C ILE A 165 -8.04 -24.30 14.57
N ALA A 166 -7.35 -23.93 13.47
CA ALA A 166 -7.66 -24.45 12.13
C ALA A 166 -7.71 -25.99 12.09
N SER A 167 -6.78 -26.65 12.79
CA SER A 167 -6.65 -28.12 12.85
C SER A 167 -7.72 -28.81 13.71
N LEU A 168 -8.54 -28.06 14.46
CA LEU A 168 -9.66 -28.62 15.23
C LEU A 168 -10.96 -28.72 14.41
N TYR A 169 -11.18 -27.85 13.42
CA TYR A 169 -12.42 -27.84 12.63
C TYR A 169 -12.65 -29.15 11.86
N THR A 170 -11.58 -29.85 11.47
CA THR A 170 -11.63 -31.18 10.84
C THR A 170 -12.22 -32.28 11.73
N TYR A 171 -12.41 -32.02 13.03
CA TYR A 171 -12.97 -32.95 14.02
C TYR A 171 -14.33 -32.51 14.58
N GLU A 172 -14.89 -31.38 14.13
CA GLU A 172 -16.19 -30.85 14.61
C GLU A 172 -17.35 -31.82 14.33
N ASP A 173 -17.39 -32.46 13.15
CA ASP A 173 -18.34 -33.52 12.80
C ASP A 173 -18.26 -34.73 13.75
N ARG A 174 -17.07 -35.00 14.31
CA ARG A 174 -16.87 -36.15 15.22
C ARG A 174 -17.30 -35.82 16.64
N LEU A 175 -17.07 -34.59 17.11
CA LEU A 175 -17.39 -34.12 18.46
C LEU A 175 -18.25 -32.83 18.42
N PRO A 176 -19.56 -32.93 18.08
CA PRO A 176 -20.44 -31.77 18.00
C PRO A 176 -20.48 -30.96 19.29
N GLY A 177 -20.41 -29.63 19.16
CA GLY A 177 -20.35 -28.69 20.29
C GLY A 177 -18.95 -28.38 20.81
N LEU A 178 -17.89 -28.91 20.17
CA LEU A 178 -16.47 -28.64 20.45
C LEU A 178 -16.13 -27.15 20.66
N PHE A 179 -16.80 -26.25 19.95
CA PHE A 179 -16.55 -24.81 20.02
C PHE A 179 -17.60 -23.99 20.81
N ASP A 180 -18.67 -24.62 21.31
CA ASP A 180 -19.78 -23.95 22.02
C ASP A 180 -19.29 -23.22 23.27
N PHE A 181 -18.41 -23.88 24.02
CA PHE A 181 -17.82 -23.38 25.26
C PHE A 181 -16.32 -23.19 25.06
N ARG A 182 -15.92 -21.93 24.86
CA ARG A 182 -14.52 -21.55 24.64
C ARG A 182 -14.16 -20.25 25.35
N LEU A 183 -12.91 -20.17 25.83
CA LEU A 183 -12.31 -19.01 26.48
C LEU A 183 -11.06 -18.59 25.73
N ARG A 184 -11.08 -17.39 25.13
CA ARG A 184 -9.87 -16.76 24.62
C ARG A 184 -9.16 -16.01 25.75
N VAL A 185 -7.88 -16.32 25.95
CA VAL A 185 -6.99 -15.67 26.91
C VAL A 185 -6.26 -14.53 26.20
N GLU A 186 -6.83 -13.34 26.28
CA GLU A 186 -6.26 -12.13 25.68
C GLU A 186 -4.92 -11.72 26.36
N PRO A 187 -4.04 -10.96 25.67
CA PRO A 187 -2.93 -10.27 26.31
C PRO A 187 -3.39 -9.40 27.49
N MET A 188 -2.55 -9.23 28.52
CA MET A 188 -2.90 -8.37 29.65
C MET A 188 -2.95 -6.88 29.25
N SER A 189 -3.94 -6.17 29.76
CA SER A 189 -3.97 -4.69 29.71
C SER A 189 -2.89 -4.08 30.61
N GLU A 190 -2.49 -2.83 30.37
CA GLU A 190 -1.56 -2.10 31.27
C GLU A 190 -2.04 -2.09 32.73
N ARG A 191 -3.36 -2.03 32.97
CA ARG A 191 -3.96 -2.10 34.31
C ARG A 191 -3.75 -3.47 34.96
N ASN A 192 -3.85 -4.55 34.19
CA ASN A 192 -3.60 -5.91 34.68
C ASN A 192 -2.10 -6.12 34.95
N LEU A 193 -1.23 -5.61 34.07
CA LEU A 193 0.23 -5.61 34.26
C LEU A 193 0.65 -4.83 35.50
N HIS A 194 0.01 -3.69 35.77
CA HIS A 194 0.21 -2.91 36.98
C HIS A 194 -0.18 -3.69 38.25
N GLU A 195 -1.30 -4.43 38.23
CA GLU A 195 -1.67 -5.33 39.34
C GLU A 195 -0.63 -6.46 39.53
N VAL A 196 -0.07 -7.02 38.45
CA VAL A 196 0.99 -8.04 38.52
C VAL A 196 2.28 -7.49 39.12
N ILE A 197 2.78 -6.35 38.61
CA ILE A 197 4.05 -5.78 39.06
C ILE A 197 3.95 -5.37 40.53
N VAL A 198 2.95 -4.56 40.88
CA VAL A 198 2.79 -4.06 42.25
C VAL A 198 2.40 -5.19 43.21
N GLY A 199 1.56 -6.14 42.80
CA GLY A 199 1.17 -7.28 43.61
C GLY A 199 2.35 -8.19 43.96
N THR A 200 3.15 -8.58 42.95
CA THR A 200 4.33 -9.43 43.18
C THR A 200 5.43 -8.72 43.97
N CYS A 201 5.72 -7.44 43.67
CA CYS A 201 6.66 -6.64 44.47
C CYS A 201 6.23 -6.52 45.93
N ARG A 202 4.96 -6.17 46.20
CA ARG A 202 4.42 -6.02 47.55
C ARG A 202 4.44 -7.32 48.34
N GLN A 203 4.13 -8.45 47.71
CA GLN A 203 4.23 -9.78 48.33
C GLN A 203 5.70 -10.15 48.64
N ALA A 204 6.64 -9.72 47.81
CA ALA A 204 8.07 -9.94 48.00
C ALA A 204 8.74 -8.96 48.99
N GLY A 205 7.99 -8.02 49.59
CA GLY A 205 8.54 -6.97 50.46
C GLY A 205 9.30 -5.87 49.72
N ILE A 206 9.22 -5.83 48.38
CA ILE A 206 9.88 -4.83 47.53
C ILE A 206 9.00 -3.56 47.50
N THR A 207 9.60 -2.42 47.83
CA THR A 207 8.90 -1.12 47.81
C THR A 207 9.08 -0.48 46.43
N VAL A 208 7.97 -0.18 45.74
CA VAL A 208 7.98 0.57 44.48
C VAL A 208 7.81 2.04 44.78
N THR A 209 8.79 2.86 44.39
CA THR A 209 8.73 4.32 44.46
C THR A 209 8.16 4.88 43.16
N ASP A 210 7.48 6.04 43.22
CA ASP A 210 6.78 6.66 42.09
C ASP A 210 5.96 5.64 41.26
N GLU A 211 5.04 4.91 41.93
CA GLU A 211 4.42 3.66 41.46
C GLU A 211 4.01 3.70 39.97
N ASP A 212 3.19 4.68 39.55
CA ASP A 212 2.79 4.88 38.15
C ASP A 212 3.98 5.01 37.18
N GLN A 213 4.98 5.83 37.52
CA GLN A 213 6.13 6.13 36.66
C GLN A 213 7.10 4.95 36.57
N THR A 214 7.37 4.28 37.69
CA THR A 214 8.24 3.10 37.74
C THR A 214 7.59 1.92 37.03
N VAL A 215 6.30 1.66 37.25
CA VAL A 215 5.55 0.61 36.55
C VAL A 215 5.47 0.89 35.05
N GLN A 216 5.17 2.13 34.63
CA GLN A 216 5.20 2.52 33.21
C GLN A 216 6.57 2.35 32.57
N ALA A 217 7.66 2.65 33.28
CA ALA A 217 9.02 2.40 32.80
C ALA A 217 9.30 0.90 32.63
N ILE A 218 8.88 0.06 33.59
CA ILE A 218 9.01 -1.41 33.51
C ILE A 218 8.22 -1.94 32.30
N ILE A 219 6.97 -1.49 32.11
CA ILE A 219 6.12 -1.92 31.00
C ILE A 219 6.76 -1.56 29.65
N ARG A 220 7.23 -0.33 29.47
CA ARG A 220 7.89 0.13 28.23
C ARG A 220 9.20 -0.61 27.93
N ASN A 221 9.96 -0.98 28.96
CA ASN A 221 11.20 -1.74 28.79
C ASN A 221 10.95 -3.24 28.51
N ASN A 222 9.74 -3.75 28.74
CA ASN A 222 9.30 -5.13 28.45
C ASN A 222 8.44 -5.26 27.18
N GLN A 223 8.18 -4.15 26.47
CA GLN A 223 7.56 -4.16 25.13
C GLN A 223 8.63 -4.46 24.07
N THR A 224 8.40 -5.49 23.26
CA THR A 224 9.28 -5.80 22.11
C THR A 224 9.15 -4.74 21.01
N ALA A 225 10.00 -4.82 19.98
CA ALA A 225 9.94 -3.95 18.79
C ALA A 225 8.59 -3.97 18.03
N HIS A 226 7.69 -4.91 18.33
CA HIS A 226 6.33 -4.99 17.77
C HIS A 226 5.23 -4.56 18.77
N ASN A 227 5.58 -3.89 19.87
CA ASN A 227 4.70 -3.55 21.00
C ASN A 227 4.03 -4.76 21.69
N SER A 228 4.40 -6.01 21.36
CA SER A 228 3.90 -7.18 22.07
C SER A 228 4.61 -7.31 23.43
N PHE A 229 3.81 -7.41 24.49
CA PHE A 229 4.26 -7.65 25.84
C PHE A 229 4.18 -9.16 26.13
N GLN A 230 5.29 -9.80 26.50
CA GLN A 230 5.32 -11.23 26.84
C GLN A 230 5.41 -11.40 28.36
N LEU A 231 4.42 -12.09 28.95
CA LEU A 231 4.32 -12.24 30.40
C LEU A 231 5.49 -13.01 31.06
N PRO A 232 6.06 -14.08 30.45
CA PRO A 232 7.22 -14.77 31.01
C PRO A 232 8.45 -13.87 31.18
N TYR A 233 8.64 -12.92 30.26
CA TYR A 233 9.77 -11.98 30.31
C TYR A 233 9.72 -11.05 31.52
N LEU A 234 8.52 -10.65 31.95
CA LEU A 234 8.34 -9.74 33.08
C LEU A 234 8.93 -10.33 34.37
N GLN A 235 8.81 -11.65 34.59
CA GLN A 235 9.42 -12.30 35.74
C GLN A 235 10.96 -12.25 35.69
N VAL A 236 11.56 -12.42 34.49
CA VAL A 236 13.01 -12.29 34.29
C VAL A 236 13.48 -10.85 34.54
N TYR A 237 12.73 -9.87 34.04
CA TYR A 237 13.05 -8.45 34.23
C TYR A 237 12.93 -8.01 35.69
N LEU A 238 11.89 -8.44 36.40
CA LEU A 238 11.70 -8.14 37.82
C LEU A 238 12.76 -8.84 38.69
N ASP A 239 13.22 -10.04 38.33
CA ASP A 239 14.37 -10.69 38.97
C ASP A 239 15.66 -9.88 38.74
N ARG A 240 15.94 -9.42 37.52
CA ARG A 240 17.13 -8.60 37.23
C ARG A 240 17.09 -7.26 37.99
N LEU A 241 15.93 -6.61 38.08
CA LEU A 241 15.73 -5.42 38.92
C LEU A 241 16.01 -5.72 40.40
N TRP A 242 15.47 -6.83 40.91
CA TRP A 242 15.66 -7.24 42.30
C TRP A 242 17.12 -7.53 42.66
N ARG A 243 17.84 -8.30 41.83
CA ARG A 243 19.29 -8.51 42.00
C ARG A 243 20.07 -7.19 41.93
N SER A 244 19.69 -6.28 41.02
CA SER A 244 20.32 -4.96 40.87
C SER A 244 20.02 -3.99 42.02
N ALA A 245 18.89 -4.17 42.71
CA ALA A 245 18.54 -3.44 43.93
C ALA A 245 19.22 -4.02 45.17
N GLN A 246 19.34 -5.35 45.28
CA GLN A 246 20.04 -6.06 46.37
C GLN A 246 21.53 -5.69 46.47
N ALA A 247 22.16 -5.22 45.38
CA ALA A 247 23.52 -4.69 45.37
C ALA A 247 23.70 -3.36 46.15
N GLN A 248 22.63 -2.77 46.67
CA GLN A 248 22.65 -1.53 47.46
C GLN A 248 22.28 -1.85 48.93
N THR A 249 23.04 -1.31 49.88
CA THR A 249 22.81 -1.55 51.32
C THR A 249 21.58 -0.79 51.83
N GLY A 250 20.42 -1.44 51.82
CA GLY A 250 19.15 -0.88 52.30
C GLY A 250 17.95 -1.79 52.05
N PRO A 251 16.72 -1.31 52.33
CA PRO A 251 15.51 -2.01 51.90
C PRO A 251 15.44 -2.08 50.37
N THR A 252 14.95 -3.20 49.82
CA THR A 252 14.92 -3.39 48.36
C THR A 252 13.86 -2.49 47.72
N LEU A 253 14.33 -1.48 46.98
CA LEU A 253 13.54 -0.43 46.36
C LEU A 253 13.58 -0.54 44.83
N PHE A 254 12.44 -0.36 44.19
CA PHE A 254 12.34 -0.14 42.74
C PHE A 254 12.04 1.33 42.47
N ASP A 255 12.85 1.95 41.61
CA ASP A 255 12.79 3.37 41.26
C ASP A 255 13.02 3.58 39.74
N PRO A 256 12.64 4.76 39.17
CA PRO A 256 12.78 4.98 37.73
C PRO A 256 14.22 5.00 37.20
N ALA A 257 15.22 5.29 38.05
CA ALA A 257 16.64 5.30 37.67
C ALA A 257 17.24 3.87 37.70
N LEU A 258 16.81 3.00 38.61
CA LEU A 258 17.09 1.57 38.57
C LEU A 258 16.55 0.94 37.29
N VAL A 259 15.28 1.21 36.94
CA VAL A 259 14.66 0.69 35.71
C VAL A 259 15.37 1.22 34.45
N LYS A 260 15.77 2.50 34.43
CA LYS A 260 16.57 3.08 33.35
C LYS A 260 17.97 2.44 33.24
N ARG A 261 18.57 2.02 34.36
CA ARG A 261 19.90 1.38 34.44
C ARG A 261 19.89 -0.09 34.03
N VAL A 262 18.77 -0.81 34.22
CA VAL A 262 18.64 -2.23 33.80
C VAL A 262 18.40 -2.38 32.29
N GLY A 263 17.97 -1.33 31.58
CA GLY A 263 17.86 -1.35 30.11
C GLY A 263 16.59 -2.04 29.59
N ARG A 264 16.60 -2.50 28.34
CA ARG A 264 15.45 -3.18 27.71
C ARG A 264 15.50 -4.69 27.94
N ILE A 265 14.35 -5.34 27.78
CA ILE A 265 14.21 -6.79 27.95
C ILE A 265 15.10 -7.60 26.99
N ASP A 266 15.29 -7.14 25.76
CA ASP A 266 16.14 -7.81 24.77
C ASP A 266 17.62 -7.83 25.24
N ASP A 267 18.08 -6.72 25.83
CA ASP A 267 19.40 -6.61 26.46
C ASP A 267 19.49 -7.55 27.68
N VAL A 268 18.48 -7.51 28.56
CA VAL A 268 18.43 -8.29 29.82
C VAL A 268 18.42 -9.80 29.56
N LEU A 269 17.68 -10.29 28.56
CA LEU A 269 17.63 -11.71 28.22
C LEU A 269 18.95 -12.18 27.58
N THR A 270 19.57 -11.35 26.74
CA THR A 270 20.86 -11.66 26.12
C THR A 270 21.97 -11.72 27.19
N LEU A 271 22.06 -10.68 28.03
CA LEU A 271 23.01 -10.63 29.15
C LEU A 271 22.79 -11.76 30.17
N PHE A 272 21.54 -12.15 30.44
CA PHE A 272 21.26 -13.31 31.30
C PHE A 272 21.82 -14.61 30.70
N MET A 273 21.56 -14.88 29.41
CA MET A 273 22.08 -16.06 28.74
C MET A 273 23.61 -16.07 28.68
N GLU A 274 24.24 -14.92 28.45
CA GLU A 274 25.71 -14.77 28.49
C GLU A 274 26.27 -15.00 29.90
N GLU A 275 25.71 -14.37 30.94
CA GLU A 275 26.13 -14.53 32.33
C GLU A 275 26.00 -15.99 32.82
N GLN A 276 24.89 -16.67 32.49
CA GLN A 276 24.72 -18.07 32.89
C GLN A 276 25.63 -19.01 32.09
N ALA A 277 25.75 -18.84 30.77
CA ALA A 277 26.64 -19.65 29.96
C ALA A 277 28.11 -19.49 30.40
N GLU A 278 28.54 -18.28 30.72
CA GLU A 278 29.90 -18.00 31.19
C GLU A 278 30.14 -18.53 32.62
N SER A 279 29.15 -18.41 33.50
CA SER A 279 29.19 -19.04 34.84
C SER A 279 29.40 -20.55 34.74
N ILE A 280 28.72 -21.23 33.81
CA ILE A 280 28.88 -22.68 33.57
C ILE A 280 30.24 -22.99 32.92
N ARG A 281 30.67 -22.24 31.89
CA ARG A 281 32.01 -22.41 31.27
C ARG A 281 33.13 -22.27 32.28
N SER A 282 33.04 -21.31 33.20
CA SER A 282 34.07 -21.06 34.22
C SER A 282 34.28 -22.22 35.22
N GLN A 283 33.36 -23.19 35.24
CA GLN A 283 33.41 -24.41 36.07
C GLN A 283 33.90 -25.64 35.28
N LEU A 284 34.13 -25.51 33.97
CA LEU A 284 34.62 -26.57 33.08
C LEU A 284 36.09 -26.37 32.73
N ALA A 285 36.78 -27.47 32.38
CA ALA A 285 38.12 -27.40 31.82
C ALA A 285 38.11 -26.69 30.45
N GLU A 286 39.21 -26.01 30.10
CA GLU A 286 39.31 -25.17 28.90
C GLU A 286 38.95 -25.90 27.59
N ALA A 287 39.26 -27.20 27.51
CA ALA A 287 38.90 -28.06 26.37
C ALA A 287 37.38 -28.37 26.27
N ASP A 288 36.67 -28.35 27.40
CA ASP A 288 35.24 -28.72 27.51
C ASP A 288 34.31 -27.50 27.41
N GLN A 289 34.81 -26.27 27.60
CA GLN A 289 34.03 -25.04 27.52
C GLN A 289 33.19 -24.86 26.24
N PRO A 290 33.60 -25.32 25.04
CA PRO A 290 32.75 -25.30 23.84
C PRO A 290 31.45 -26.11 23.98
N ALA A 291 31.42 -27.16 24.81
CA ALA A 291 30.27 -28.06 24.96
C ALA A 291 28.99 -27.32 25.39
N VAL A 292 29.12 -26.29 26.23
CA VAL A 292 28.00 -25.44 26.67
C VAL A 292 27.31 -24.78 25.47
N LYS A 293 28.07 -24.33 24.47
CA LYS A 293 27.51 -23.76 23.25
C LYS A 293 26.88 -24.85 22.37
N THR A 294 27.59 -25.96 22.15
CA THR A 294 27.14 -27.05 21.28
C THR A 294 25.81 -27.66 21.75
N LEU A 295 25.65 -27.86 23.07
CA LEU A 295 24.42 -28.42 23.66
C LEU A 295 23.24 -27.44 23.58
N LEU A 296 23.47 -26.14 23.84
CA LEU A 296 22.44 -25.12 23.63
C LEU A 296 22.03 -25.02 22.15
N GLU A 297 22.98 -25.11 21.21
CA GLU A 297 22.70 -25.09 19.77
C GLU A 297 21.98 -26.36 19.27
N ALA A 298 22.07 -27.50 19.96
CA ALA A 298 21.31 -28.73 19.64
C ALA A 298 19.85 -28.68 20.14
N LEU A 299 19.63 -28.05 21.30
CA LEU A 299 18.31 -27.90 21.96
C LEU A 299 17.44 -26.77 21.35
N ALA A 300 17.95 -26.07 20.33
CA ALA A 300 17.21 -25.09 19.53
C ALA A 300 17.12 -25.55 18.07
N THR A 301 15.91 -25.56 17.49
CA THR A 301 15.72 -25.96 16.08
C THR A 301 16.41 -25.01 15.09
N TYR A 302 16.45 -25.38 13.81
CA TYR A 302 16.83 -24.47 12.72
C TYR A 302 15.81 -23.33 12.48
N GLU A 303 14.70 -23.30 13.22
CA GLU A 303 13.66 -22.25 13.16
C GLU A 303 13.69 -21.29 14.35
N GLY A 304 14.60 -21.50 15.32
CA GLY A 304 14.62 -20.74 16.57
C GLY A 304 13.44 -21.06 17.49
N THR A 305 12.93 -22.30 17.45
CA THR A 305 11.97 -22.85 18.42
C THR A 305 12.67 -23.81 19.38
N ARG A 306 12.05 -24.08 20.54
CA ARG A 306 12.55 -25.10 21.48
C ARG A 306 12.56 -26.49 20.84
N ARG A 307 13.48 -27.35 21.26
CA ARG A 307 13.53 -28.78 20.90
C ARG A 307 13.67 -29.61 22.16
N GLU A 308 12.95 -30.73 22.21
CA GLU A 308 13.05 -31.76 23.24
C GLU A 308 14.05 -32.84 22.80
N CYS A 309 14.99 -33.23 23.66
CA CYS A 309 16.03 -34.24 23.37
C CYS A 309 16.35 -35.09 24.61
N SER A 310 16.70 -36.37 24.42
CA SER A 310 17.29 -37.20 25.48
C SER A 310 18.81 -36.99 25.57
N LEU A 311 19.44 -37.47 26.64
CA LEU A 311 20.91 -37.48 26.76
C LEU A 311 21.59 -38.31 25.65
N GLU A 312 20.92 -39.34 25.15
CA GLU A 312 21.39 -40.20 24.06
C GLU A 312 21.31 -39.44 22.72
N THR A 313 20.19 -38.76 22.43
CA THR A 313 20.08 -37.90 21.24
C THR A 313 21.12 -36.78 21.25
N LEU A 314 21.38 -36.16 22.41
CA LEU A 314 22.42 -35.15 22.56
C LEU A 314 23.83 -35.75 22.35
N GLN A 315 24.07 -37.00 22.73
CA GLN A 315 25.33 -37.69 22.45
C GLN A 315 25.53 -37.90 20.95
N ASP A 316 24.55 -38.48 20.26
CA ASP A 316 24.64 -38.82 18.83
C ASP A 316 24.85 -37.57 17.95
N GLU A 317 24.18 -36.45 18.27
CA GLU A 317 24.27 -35.23 17.46
C GLU A 317 25.54 -34.40 17.73
N THR A 318 25.97 -34.32 18.99
CA THR A 318 27.11 -33.47 19.39
C THR A 318 28.45 -34.20 19.40
N GLY A 319 28.45 -35.53 19.50
CA GLY A 319 29.66 -36.35 19.66
C GLY A 319 30.35 -36.20 21.03
N LEU A 320 29.72 -35.53 21.99
CA LEU A 320 30.26 -35.30 23.33
C LEU A 320 30.09 -36.55 24.22
N ALA A 321 30.97 -36.72 25.21
CA ALA A 321 30.87 -37.84 26.14
C ALA A 321 29.72 -37.64 27.15
N LEU A 322 28.90 -38.69 27.37
CA LEU A 322 27.75 -38.67 28.31
C LEU A 322 28.03 -38.03 29.69
N PRO A 323 29.17 -38.24 30.36
CA PRO A 323 29.45 -37.59 31.65
C PRO A 323 29.54 -36.06 31.56
N LEU A 324 30.05 -35.52 30.45
CA LEU A 324 30.11 -34.08 30.18
C LEU A 324 28.74 -33.53 29.76
N ILE A 325 27.98 -34.28 28.96
CA ILE A 325 26.60 -33.90 28.62
C ILE A 325 25.76 -33.82 29.89
N SER A 326 25.81 -34.84 30.74
CA SER A 326 25.04 -34.90 31.99
C SER A 326 25.40 -33.78 32.96
N SER A 327 26.69 -33.42 33.10
CA SER A 327 27.09 -32.32 33.99
C SER A 327 26.66 -30.95 33.46
N VAL A 328 26.77 -30.70 32.15
CA VAL A 328 26.36 -29.42 31.53
C VAL A 328 24.84 -29.28 31.46
N VAL A 329 24.11 -30.35 31.09
CA VAL A 329 22.64 -30.35 31.08
C VAL A 329 22.09 -30.07 32.47
N LYS A 330 22.64 -30.72 33.51
CA LYS A 330 22.25 -30.45 34.90
C LYS A 330 22.57 -29.00 35.32
N ALA A 331 23.72 -28.46 34.96
CA ALA A 331 24.06 -27.06 35.25
C ALA A 331 23.11 -26.07 34.55
N LEU A 332 22.62 -26.40 33.35
CA LEU A 332 21.61 -25.61 32.62
C LEU A 332 20.19 -25.76 33.20
N GLU A 333 19.87 -26.91 33.81
CA GLU A 333 18.63 -27.14 34.59
C GLU A 333 18.66 -26.35 35.91
N ASP A 334 19.75 -26.42 36.68
CA ASP A 334 19.98 -25.62 37.90
C ASP A 334 19.93 -24.10 37.60
N ALA A 335 20.39 -23.68 36.41
CA ALA A 335 20.30 -22.30 35.91
C ALA A 335 18.91 -21.92 35.33
N ARG A 336 17.95 -22.87 35.26
CA ARG A 336 16.60 -22.72 34.68
C ARG A 336 16.56 -22.29 33.21
N ILE A 337 17.58 -22.67 32.45
CA ILE A 337 17.61 -22.54 30.99
C ILE A 337 16.89 -23.73 30.35
N LEU A 338 17.03 -24.91 30.95
CA LEU A 338 16.33 -26.13 30.56
C LEU A 338 15.21 -26.48 31.55
N GLN A 339 14.20 -27.18 31.04
CA GLN A 339 13.25 -27.96 31.81
C GLN A 339 13.45 -29.45 31.49
N ALA A 340 13.46 -30.29 32.52
CA ALA A 340 13.46 -31.74 32.41
C ALA A 340 12.06 -32.31 32.62
N ASP A 341 11.69 -33.34 31.85
CA ASP A 341 10.49 -34.16 32.06
C ASP A 341 10.80 -35.62 31.67
N GLU A 342 10.65 -36.55 32.62
CA GLU A 342 10.92 -38.00 32.46
C GLU A 342 12.23 -38.41 31.73
N GLY A 343 13.28 -37.56 31.82
CA GLY A 343 14.59 -37.81 31.20
C GLY A 343 14.80 -37.18 29.82
N MET A 344 13.77 -36.52 29.29
CA MET A 344 13.87 -35.59 28.17
C MET A 344 14.16 -34.18 28.69
N TYR A 345 14.87 -33.38 27.88
CA TYR A 345 15.24 -32.00 28.21
C TYR A 345 14.85 -31.07 27.06
N GLU A 346 14.21 -29.94 27.40
CA GLU A 346 13.88 -28.86 26.46
C GLU A 346 14.29 -27.47 26.97
N LEU A 347 14.40 -26.48 26.08
CA LEU A 347 14.55 -25.08 26.47
C LEU A 347 13.28 -24.54 27.12
N ALA A 348 13.40 -23.93 28.31
CA ALA A 348 12.28 -23.46 29.12
C ALA A 348 11.37 -22.41 28.45
N HIS A 349 11.81 -21.78 27.34
CA HIS A 349 10.94 -20.94 26.50
C HIS A 349 11.46 -20.84 25.06
N ASP A 350 10.55 -20.75 24.08
CA ASP A 350 10.83 -20.53 22.65
C ASP A 350 11.75 -19.30 22.39
N SER A 351 11.82 -18.36 23.33
CA SER A 351 12.65 -17.16 23.24
C SER A 351 14.13 -17.40 23.47
N LEU A 352 14.48 -18.41 24.28
CA LEU A 352 15.88 -18.80 24.48
C LEU A 352 16.44 -19.40 23.18
N ALA A 353 15.62 -20.20 22.47
CA ALA A 353 15.96 -20.73 21.16
C ALA A 353 16.21 -19.62 20.11
N LYS A 354 15.48 -18.50 20.18
CA LYS A 354 15.73 -17.33 19.32
C LYS A 354 17.03 -16.59 19.66
N ILE A 355 17.40 -16.50 20.94
CA ILE A 355 18.69 -15.92 21.35
C ILE A 355 19.84 -16.81 20.88
N ILE A 356 19.69 -18.13 21.01
CA ILE A 356 20.64 -19.13 20.53
C ILE A 356 20.80 -19.05 19.00
N ASP A 357 19.71 -19.01 18.22
CA ASP A 357 19.80 -18.87 16.76
C ASP A 357 20.41 -17.52 16.33
N ASN A 358 20.07 -16.41 17.01
CA ASN A 358 20.71 -15.11 16.77
C ASN A 358 22.24 -15.16 17.03
N GLY A 359 22.69 -15.99 17.97
CA GLY A 359 24.11 -16.25 18.27
C GLY A 359 24.83 -17.20 17.29
N ARG A 360 24.11 -17.80 16.33
CA ARG A 360 24.71 -18.61 15.25
C ARG A 360 25.34 -17.71 14.19
N SER A 361 26.36 -18.25 13.50
CA SER A 361 27.06 -17.53 12.43
C SER A 361 26.11 -17.15 11.27
N VAL A 362 26.49 -16.15 10.48
CA VAL A 362 25.69 -15.68 9.33
C VAL A 362 25.49 -16.81 8.32
N GLU A 363 26.53 -17.61 8.09
CA GLU A 363 26.50 -18.78 7.19
C GLU A 363 25.57 -19.87 7.73
N GLN A 364 25.63 -20.17 9.04
CA GLN A 364 24.74 -21.16 9.68
C GLN A 364 23.27 -20.74 9.60
N ARG A 365 22.97 -19.45 9.77
CA ARG A 365 21.61 -18.91 9.63
C ARG A 365 21.13 -18.90 8.18
N GLN A 366 22.00 -18.62 7.20
CA GLN A 366 21.68 -18.76 5.78
C GLN A 366 21.37 -20.21 5.41
N LEU A 367 22.17 -21.17 5.92
CA LEU A 367 21.96 -22.60 5.76
C LEU A 367 20.62 -23.05 6.37
N ASN A 368 20.35 -22.70 7.63
CA ASN A 368 19.08 -22.97 8.33
C ASN A 368 17.87 -22.43 7.55
N ALA A 369 17.93 -21.17 7.11
CA ALA A 369 16.86 -20.54 6.34
C ALA A 369 16.67 -21.15 4.93
N LEU A 370 17.69 -21.82 4.37
CA LEU A 370 17.58 -22.59 3.13
C LEU A 370 16.98 -23.97 3.40
N ILE A 371 17.41 -24.67 4.46
CA ILE A 371 16.83 -25.95 4.91
C ILE A 371 15.33 -25.82 5.14
N LYS A 372 14.88 -24.79 5.87
CA LYS A 372 13.45 -24.52 6.08
C LYS A 372 12.69 -24.40 4.76
N ARG A 373 13.11 -23.48 3.88
CA ARG A 373 12.46 -23.27 2.56
C ARG A 373 12.45 -24.51 1.68
N LEU A 374 13.47 -25.38 1.77
CA LEU A 374 13.54 -26.64 1.05
C LEU A 374 12.54 -27.67 1.62
N ASN A 375 12.46 -27.78 2.95
CA ASN A 375 11.49 -28.65 3.62
C ASN A 375 10.05 -28.20 3.35
N ASP A 376 9.76 -26.90 3.49
CA ASP A 376 8.45 -26.31 3.15
C ASP A 376 8.03 -26.68 1.70
N SER A 377 8.96 -26.55 0.74
CA SER A 377 8.72 -26.89 -0.68
C SER A 377 8.51 -28.40 -0.90
N PHE A 378 9.19 -29.25 -0.15
CA PHE A 378 9.07 -30.71 -0.23
C PHE A 378 7.75 -31.20 0.37
N GLN A 379 7.29 -30.58 1.47
CA GLN A 379 5.96 -30.83 2.04
C GLN A 379 4.86 -30.42 1.05
N GLU A 380 4.97 -29.23 0.44
CA GLU A 380 4.02 -28.77 -0.59
C GLU A 380 3.97 -29.71 -1.81
N TYR A 381 5.12 -30.19 -2.29
CA TYR A 381 5.22 -31.20 -3.36
C TYR A 381 4.55 -32.53 -2.98
N THR A 382 4.79 -33.01 -1.76
CA THR A 382 4.27 -34.31 -1.26
C THR A 382 2.74 -34.24 -1.04
N LEU A 383 2.24 -33.18 -0.42
CA LEU A 383 0.80 -32.94 -0.20
C LEU A 383 0.01 -32.90 -1.50
N ASN A 384 0.60 -32.36 -2.56
CA ASN A 384 0.00 -32.26 -3.90
C ASN A 384 0.36 -33.46 -4.81
N GLN A 385 0.50 -34.66 -4.24
CA GLN A 385 0.69 -35.92 -4.96
C GLN A 385 1.86 -35.92 -5.96
N ASN A 386 2.99 -35.29 -5.59
CA ASN A 386 4.19 -35.17 -6.42
C ASN A 386 3.95 -34.42 -7.75
N ALA A 387 3.01 -33.46 -7.77
CA ALA A 387 2.70 -32.65 -8.95
C ALA A 387 3.96 -31.96 -9.51
N SER A 388 4.34 -32.31 -10.74
CA SER A 388 5.64 -31.95 -11.32
C SER A 388 5.89 -30.44 -11.47
N ASP A 389 4.85 -29.61 -11.41
CA ASP A 389 4.94 -28.15 -11.50
C ASP A 389 5.37 -27.48 -10.19
N LEU A 390 5.41 -28.23 -9.07
CA LEU A 390 5.96 -27.80 -7.78
C LEU A 390 7.47 -28.14 -7.62
N LEU A 391 8.10 -28.70 -8.66
CA LEU A 391 9.55 -28.92 -8.70
C LEU A 391 10.33 -27.59 -8.66
N LEU A 392 11.54 -27.61 -8.11
CA LEU A 392 12.33 -26.42 -7.80
C LEU A 392 12.79 -25.68 -9.07
N SER A 393 12.57 -24.37 -9.08
CA SER A 393 13.03 -23.50 -10.17
C SER A 393 14.55 -23.41 -10.26
N GLN A 394 15.07 -23.12 -11.46
CA GLN A 394 16.51 -22.98 -11.72
C GLN A 394 17.24 -22.05 -10.73
N ARG A 395 16.58 -20.99 -10.24
CA ARG A 395 17.15 -20.09 -9.23
C ARG A 395 17.31 -20.75 -7.86
N ARG A 396 16.32 -21.54 -7.41
CA ARG A 396 16.42 -22.29 -6.14
C ARG A 396 17.50 -23.39 -6.24
N LEU A 397 17.61 -24.05 -7.39
CA LEU A 397 18.64 -25.06 -7.63
C LEU A 397 20.07 -24.50 -7.62
N ALA A 398 20.28 -23.28 -8.15
CA ALA A 398 21.55 -22.58 -8.05
C ALA A 398 21.86 -22.13 -6.61
N GLU A 399 20.84 -21.77 -5.82
CA GLU A 399 21.00 -21.43 -4.39
C GLU A 399 21.40 -22.67 -3.56
N ILE A 400 20.79 -23.83 -3.83
CA ILE A 400 21.15 -25.13 -3.21
C ILE A 400 22.59 -25.53 -3.59
N GLN A 401 22.99 -25.34 -4.84
CA GLN A 401 24.32 -25.73 -5.34
C GLN A 401 25.47 -24.98 -4.62
N LEU A 402 25.22 -23.78 -4.08
CA LEU A 402 26.21 -23.02 -3.31
C LEU A 402 26.52 -23.62 -1.93
N TYR A 403 25.61 -24.42 -1.37
CA TYR A 403 25.71 -24.99 -0.02
C TYR A 403 25.56 -26.52 0.00
N GLU A 404 25.70 -27.19 -1.15
CA GLU A 404 25.29 -28.58 -1.39
C GLU A 404 25.92 -29.59 -0.41
N SER A 405 27.21 -29.45 -0.09
CA SER A 405 27.91 -30.31 0.88
C SER A 405 27.45 -30.09 2.34
N SER A 406 27.28 -28.83 2.75
CA SER A 406 26.76 -28.48 4.08
C SER A 406 25.31 -28.95 4.23
N LEU A 407 24.47 -28.75 3.20
CA LEU A 407 23.08 -29.20 3.17
C LEU A 407 22.97 -30.73 3.28
N GLN A 408 23.77 -31.49 2.52
CA GLN A 408 23.82 -32.95 2.65
C GLN A 408 24.19 -33.37 4.08
N THR A 409 25.24 -32.77 4.66
CA THR A 409 25.71 -33.11 6.00
C THR A 409 24.70 -32.79 7.10
N THR A 410 24.01 -31.64 7.02
CA THR A 410 23.02 -31.23 8.03
C THR A 410 21.68 -31.96 7.86
N LEU A 411 21.19 -32.18 6.64
CA LEU A 411 19.96 -32.94 6.40
C LEU A 411 20.11 -34.41 6.81
N ALA A 412 21.25 -35.05 6.52
CA ALA A 412 21.50 -36.44 6.90
C ALA A 412 21.54 -36.67 8.43
N ARG A 413 21.83 -35.63 9.22
CA ARG A 413 21.76 -35.69 10.69
C ARG A 413 20.36 -35.35 11.22
N ASN A 414 19.71 -34.34 10.65
CA ASN A 414 18.57 -33.67 11.29
C ASN A 414 17.19 -33.98 10.67
N ALA A 415 17.11 -34.78 9.60
CA ALA A 415 15.85 -35.03 8.88
C ALA A 415 15.68 -36.51 8.46
N PRO A 416 14.65 -37.23 8.96
CA PRO A 416 14.36 -38.62 8.55
C PRO A 416 14.13 -38.79 7.04
N ASN A 417 13.57 -37.78 6.39
CA ASN A 417 13.22 -37.81 4.96
C ASN A 417 14.35 -37.27 4.05
N SER A 418 15.59 -37.20 4.53
CA SER A 418 16.73 -36.55 3.86
C SER A 418 17.01 -37.11 2.45
N GLU A 419 16.87 -38.43 2.23
CA GLU A 419 17.02 -39.04 0.91
C GLU A 419 15.89 -38.62 -0.06
N ALA A 420 14.64 -38.62 0.39
CA ALA A 420 13.49 -38.23 -0.43
C ALA A 420 13.53 -36.74 -0.81
N ILE A 421 13.98 -35.87 0.12
CA ILE A 421 14.27 -34.45 -0.15
C ILE A 421 15.34 -34.32 -1.24
N TRP A 422 16.38 -35.15 -1.22
CA TRP A 422 17.40 -35.15 -2.27
C TRP A 422 16.91 -35.67 -3.62
N GLN A 423 16.06 -36.71 -3.65
CA GLN A 423 15.43 -37.18 -4.88
C GLN A 423 14.58 -36.08 -5.54
N PHE A 424 13.80 -35.31 -4.76
CA PHE A 424 13.06 -34.13 -5.23
C PHE A 424 13.97 -33.04 -5.84
N VAL A 425 15.15 -32.78 -5.27
CA VAL A 425 16.15 -31.86 -5.84
C VAL A 425 16.71 -32.39 -7.17
N GLN A 426 16.99 -33.68 -7.31
CA GLN A 426 17.49 -34.24 -8.58
C GLN A 426 16.41 -34.24 -9.68
N GLN A 427 15.17 -34.63 -9.38
CA GLN A 427 14.05 -34.55 -10.33
C GLN A 427 13.83 -33.12 -10.83
N SER A 428 13.99 -32.13 -9.94
CA SER A 428 13.95 -30.71 -10.30
C SER A 428 15.07 -30.31 -11.26
N ARG A 429 16.31 -30.81 -11.05
CA ARG A 429 17.46 -30.58 -11.96
C ARG A 429 17.21 -31.16 -13.35
N GLU A 430 16.60 -32.35 -13.45
CA GLU A 430 16.30 -32.97 -14.74
C GLU A 430 15.25 -32.20 -15.55
N ARG A 431 14.16 -31.73 -14.91
CA ARG A 431 13.13 -30.91 -15.57
C ARG A 431 13.72 -29.64 -16.20
N VAL A 432 14.58 -28.92 -15.48
CA VAL A 432 15.25 -27.70 -15.99
C VAL A 432 16.16 -28.02 -17.19
N LYS A 433 16.91 -29.13 -17.13
CA LYS A 433 17.79 -29.59 -18.22
C LYS A 433 16.99 -29.94 -19.49
N GLN A 434 15.82 -30.56 -19.35
CA GLN A 434 14.93 -30.88 -20.47
C GLN A 434 14.35 -29.61 -21.12
N GLN A 435 13.93 -28.62 -20.33
CA GLN A 435 13.41 -27.34 -20.83
C GLN A 435 14.45 -26.58 -21.66
N GLN A 436 15.68 -26.46 -21.16
CA GLN A 436 16.78 -25.79 -21.88
C GLN A 436 17.08 -26.46 -23.24
N GLN A 437 17.02 -27.79 -23.32
CA GLN A 437 17.23 -28.51 -24.58
C GLN A 437 16.12 -28.19 -25.61
N GLN A 438 14.86 -28.09 -25.17
CA GLN A 438 13.73 -27.75 -26.05
C GLN A 438 13.85 -26.32 -26.62
N GLU A 439 14.28 -25.35 -25.81
CA GLU A 439 14.51 -23.97 -26.27
C GLU A 439 15.60 -23.91 -27.35
N ILE A 440 16.72 -24.60 -27.14
CA ILE A 440 17.85 -24.67 -28.10
C ILE A 440 17.39 -25.22 -29.45
N ASP A 441 16.58 -26.30 -29.46
CA ASP A 441 16.11 -26.92 -30.70
C ASP A 441 15.00 -26.11 -31.39
N GLU A 442 14.19 -25.35 -30.67
CA GLU A 442 13.28 -24.37 -31.27
C GLU A 442 14.05 -23.18 -31.90
N GLN A 443 15.12 -22.72 -31.25
CA GLN A 443 15.97 -21.64 -31.73
C GLN A 443 16.77 -22.03 -32.98
N ARG A 444 17.23 -23.30 -33.06
CA ARG A 444 17.79 -23.90 -34.28
C ARG A 444 16.77 -23.88 -35.44
N ARG A 445 15.52 -24.27 -35.20
CA ARG A 445 14.43 -24.23 -36.21
C ARG A 445 14.13 -22.80 -36.70
N LYS A 446 14.20 -21.80 -35.81
CA LYS A 446 14.04 -20.37 -36.16
C LYS A 446 15.17 -19.88 -37.07
N ASN A 447 16.42 -20.22 -36.76
CA ASN A 447 17.59 -19.82 -37.57
C ASN A 447 17.60 -20.44 -38.97
N ALA A 448 17.18 -21.71 -39.13
CA ALA A 448 17.08 -22.36 -40.44
C ALA A 448 16.10 -21.64 -41.39
N ARG A 449 14.95 -21.18 -40.87
CA ARG A 449 13.96 -20.40 -41.64
C ARG A 449 14.51 -19.03 -42.07
N LEU A 450 15.26 -18.36 -41.19
CA LEU A 450 15.91 -17.08 -41.52
C LEU A 450 16.90 -17.22 -42.69
N GLN A 451 17.75 -18.25 -42.68
CA GLN A 451 18.70 -18.51 -43.77
C GLN A 451 18.00 -18.72 -45.13
N GLN A 452 16.89 -19.46 -45.16
CA GLN A 452 16.08 -19.62 -46.37
C GLN A 452 15.51 -18.29 -46.89
N THR A 453 15.00 -17.42 -46.01
CA THR A 453 14.51 -16.09 -46.44
C THR A 453 15.62 -15.17 -46.96
N VAL A 454 16.83 -15.20 -46.37
CA VAL A 454 17.95 -14.36 -46.83
C VAL A 454 18.41 -14.76 -48.24
N ALA A 455 18.45 -16.05 -48.55
CA ALA A 455 18.82 -16.55 -49.89
C ALA A 455 17.83 -16.13 -50.99
N ILE A 456 16.54 -15.98 -50.67
CA ILE A 456 15.52 -15.51 -51.62
C ILE A 456 15.67 -14.00 -51.86
N VAL A 457 15.97 -13.22 -50.82
CA VAL A 457 16.11 -11.76 -50.90
C VAL A 457 17.37 -11.35 -51.70
N SER A 458 18.48 -12.06 -51.58
CA SER A 458 19.70 -11.74 -52.34
C SER A 458 19.54 -11.94 -53.84
N VAL A 459 18.80 -12.96 -54.29
CA VAL A 459 18.46 -13.16 -55.72
C VAL A 459 17.61 -12.02 -56.26
N LEU A 460 16.60 -11.58 -55.51
CA LEU A 460 15.75 -10.44 -55.89
C LEU A 460 16.52 -9.11 -55.98
N LEU A 461 17.54 -8.93 -55.14
CA LEU A 461 18.35 -7.70 -55.10
C LEU A 461 19.26 -7.57 -56.35
N VAL A 462 19.80 -8.68 -56.86
CA VAL A 462 20.55 -8.69 -58.13
C VAL A 462 19.66 -8.29 -59.31
N LEU A 463 18.43 -8.81 -59.37
CA LEU A 463 17.45 -8.45 -60.41
C LEU A 463 17.07 -6.96 -60.35
N ALA A 464 17.00 -6.36 -59.15
CA ALA A 464 16.71 -4.94 -58.98
C ALA A 464 17.84 -4.02 -59.48
N VAL A 465 19.12 -4.39 -59.32
CA VAL A 465 20.24 -3.59 -59.86
C VAL A 465 20.21 -3.55 -61.38
N ILE A 466 19.86 -4.66 -62.03
CA ILE A 466 19.74 -4.75 -63.49
C ILE A 466 18.62 -3.85 -64.02
N SER A 467 17.47 -3.78 -63.35
CA SER A 467 16.35 -2.94 -63.80
C SER A 467 16.61 -1.43 -63.64
N ILE A 468 17.35 -1.02 -62.58
CA ILE A 468 17.72 0.38 -62.36
C ILE A 468 18.63 0.91 -63.49
N TYR A 469 19.55 0.10 -64.01
CA TYR A 469 20.41 0.48 -65.14
C TYR A 469 19.61 0.82 -66.41
N TYR A 470 18.56 0.05 -66.72
CA TYR A 470 17.67 0.35 -67.84
C TYR A 470 16.78 1.57 -67.59
N ALA A 471 16.29 1.77 -66.36
CA ALA A 471 15.38 2.85 -66.02
C ALA A 471 15.98 4.26 -66.25
N VAL A 472 17.27 4.46 -65.95
CA VAL A 472 17.95 5.76 -66.15
C VAL A 472 17.97 6.18 -67.62
N ARG A 473 18.13 5.21 -68.55
CA ARG A 473 18.19 5.47 -70.00
C ARG A 473 16.83 5.91 -70.57
N GLN A 474 15.72 5.53 -69.94
CA GLN A 474 14.36 5.80 -70.42
C GLN A 474 13.80 7.17 -69.95
N GLY A 475 14.48 7.87 -69.04
CA GLY A 475 13.96 9.07 -68.39
C GLY A 475 13.79 10.31 -69.28
N GLN A 476 14.45 10.38 -70.44
CA GLN A 476 14.41 11.57 -71.32
C GLN A 476 13.20 11.59 -72.27
N GLU A 477 12.58 10.45 -72.57
CA GLU A 477 11.41 10.34 -73.46
C GLU A 477 10.07 10.57 -72.71
N ALA A 478 10.11 10.68 -71.38
CA ALA A 478 8.92 10.66 -70.53
C ALA A 478 8.09 11.97 -70.53
N LEU A 479 8.63 13.08 -71.08
CA LEU A 479 7.95 14.38 -71.05
C LEU A 479 6.68 14.43 -71.94
N ASP A 480 6.70 13.80 -73.12
CA ASP A 480 5.54 13.77 -74.03
C ASP A 480 4.41 12.85 -73.54
N GLN A 481 4.71 11.86 -72.71
CA GLN A 481 3.69 10.97 -72.15
C GLN A 481 2.78 11.69 -71.14
N ARG A 482 3.21 12.84 -70.61
CA ARG A 482 2.50 13.61 -69.57
C ARG A 482 1.11 14.09 -69.98
N GLN A 483 0.85 14.28 -71.28
CA GLN A 483 -0.49 14.62 -71.78
C GLN A 483 -1.46 13.43 -71.83
N ARG A 484 -0.97 12.19 -71.90
CA ARG A 484 -1.82 10.98 -72.02
C ARG A 484 -2.49 10.59 -70.70
N ALA A 485 -1.88 10.96 -69.57
CA ALA A 485 -2.38 10.67 -68.22
C ALA A 485 -3.77 11.28 -67.91
N ILE A 486 -4.18 12.35 -68.60
CA ILE A 486 -5.48 13.01 -68.37
C ILE A 486 -6.65 12.06 -68.66
N ARG A 487 -6.52 11.13 -69.62
CA ARG A 487 -7.59 10.20 -70.02
C ARG A 487 -7.83 9.05 -69.02
N GLN A 488 -6.88 8.75 -68.13
CA GLN A 488 -7.04 7.65 -67.16
C GLN A 488 -7.88 8.01 -65.93
N ARG A 489 -8.10 9.31 -65.64
CA ARG A 489 -8.92 9.73 -64.48
C ARG A 489 -10.40 9.31 -64.57
N ALA A 490 -10.93 9.10 -65.79
CA ALA A 490 -12.32 8.68 -66.00
C ALA A 490 -12.61 7.22 -65.57
N LEU A 491 -11.58 6.38 -65.36
CA LEU A 491 -11.75 4.96 -65.01
C LEU A 491 -11.82 4.70 -63.49
N ALA A 492 -11.43 5.66 -62.66
CA ALA A 492 -11.47 5.52 -61.19
C ALA A 492 -12.89 5.64 -60.61
N GLU A 493 -13.76 6.46 -61.21
CA GLU A 493 -15.10 6.76 -60.68
C GLU A 493 -16.07 5.57 -60.73
N GLN A 494 -15.78 4.55 -61.55
CA GLN A 494 -16.64 3.36 -61.67
C GLN A 494 -16.54 2.47 -60.42
N GLN A 495 -15.38 2.40 -59.76
CA GLN A 495 -15.17 1.57 -58.57
C GLN A 495 -15.90 2.11 -57.33
N THR A 496 -16.08 3.44 -57.23
CA THR A 496 -16.81 4.08 -56.13
C THR A 496 -18.31 3.76 -56.11
N ARG A 497 -18.88 3.30 -57.25
CA ARG A 497 -20.30 2.93 -57.34
C ARG A 497 -20.61 1.56 -56.71
N PHE A 498 -19.68 0.60 -56.80
CA PHE A 498 -19.89 -0.76 -56.28
C PHE A 498 -19.95 -0.79 -54.74
N ALA A 499 -19.07 -0.02 -54.08
CA ALA A 499 -19.07 0.14 -52.63
C ALA A 499 -20.34 0.85 -52.10
N LYS A 500 -20.91 1.80 -52.85
CA LYS A 500 -22.16 2.47 -52.48
C LYS A 500 -23.39 1.56 -52.61
N ALA A 501 -23.44 0.67 -53.60
CA ALA A 501 -24.54 -0.29 -53.75
C ALA A 501 -24.62 -1.26 -52.56
N LEU A 502 -23.46 -1.73 -52.07
CA LEU A 502 -23.38 -2.63 -50.90
C LEU A 502 -23.84 -1.97 -49.58
N PHE A 503 -23.74 -0.65 -49.46
CA PHE A 503 -24.19 0.10 -48.29
C PHE A 503 -25.73 0.23 -48.20
N TRP A 504 -26.45 0.19 -49.33
CA TRP A 504 -27.91 0.37 -49.37
C TRP A 504 -28.70 -0.95 -49.28
N ALA A 505 -28.05 -2.11 -49.43
CA ALA A 505 -28.71 -3.41 -49.42
C ALA A 505 -28.94 -4.02 -48.01
N TYR A 506 -28.43 -3.38 -46.95
CA TYR A 506 -28.56 -3.85 -45.55
C TYR A 506 -29.69 -3.14 -44.77
N ASP A 507 -30.24 -2.05 -45.31
CA ASP A 507 -31.22 -1.18 -44.63
C ASP A 507 -32.69 -1.52 -45.00
N SER A 508 -32.93 -2.74 -45.52
CA SER A 508 -34.28 -3.19 -45.91
C SER A 508 -34.47 -4.70 -45.69
N ASP A 509 -35.39 -5.06 -44.79
CA ASP A 509 -35.66 -6.43 -44.32
C ASP A 509 -36.33 -7.34 -45.38
N LYS A 510 -35.61 -7.73 -46.44
CA LYS A 510 -36.18 -8.48 -47.58
C LYS A 510 -35.35 -9.65 -48.13
N LEU A 511 -34.40 -10.21 -47.37
CA LEU A 511 -33.61 -11.38 -47.81
C LEU A 511 -33.58 -12.53 -46.77
N PRO A 512 -34.06 -13.74 -47.12
CA PRO A 512 -33.94 -14.93 -46.27
C PRO A 512 -32.49 -15.37 -46.04
N LEU A 513 -32.19 -15.78 -44.80
CA LEU A 513 -30.84 -16.07 -44.29
C LEU A 513 -30.03 -17.03 -45.17
N THR A 514 -30.68 -18.03 -45.76
CA THR A 514 -30.04 -19.08 -46.58
C THR A 514 -29.45 -18.56 -47.91
N GLN A 515 -29.96 -17.44 -48.45
CA GLN A 515 -29.36 -16.80 -49.63
C GLN A 515 -28.19 -15.90 -49.24
N ALA A 516 -28.26 -15.22 -48.10
CA ALA A 516 -27.16 -14.41 -47.58
C ALA A 516 -25.90 -15.26 -47.28
N MET A 517 -26.07 -16.45 -46.70
CA MET A 517 -24.95 -17.36 -46.38
C MET A 517 -24.21 -17.83 -47.65
N ARG A 518 -24.92 -18.19 -48.73
CA ARG A 518 -24.31 -18.62 -50.00
C ARG A 518 -23.52 -17.51 -50.73
N LEU A 519 -23.84 -16.24 -50.48
CA LEU A 519 -23.06 -15.11 -50.99
C LEU A 519 -21.80 -14.86 -50.15
N PHE A 520 -21.88 -15.01 -48.82
CA PHE A 520 -20.70 -14.96 -47.94
C PHE A 520 -19.68 -16.06 -48.26
N GLU A 521 -20.15 -17.29 -48.49
CA GLU A 521 -19.33 -18.48 -48.78
C GLU A 521 -18.52 -18.37 -50.11
N ARG A 522 -18.88 -17.42 -50.99
CA ARG A 522 -18.08 -17.07 -52.18
C ARG A 522 -17.14 -15.89 -51.96
N ALA A 523 -17.35 -15.04 -50.96
CA ALA A 523 -16.50 -13.90 -50.65
C ALA A 523 -15.26 -14.29 -49.83
N ASP A 524 -15.38 -15.30 -48.95
CA ASP A 524 -14.34 -15.72 -48.01
C ASP A 524 -13.05 -16.24 -48.67
N ARG A 525 -13.10 -16.56 -49.97
CA ARG A 525 -11.99 -17.15 -50.74
C ARG A 525 -10.85 -16.19 -51.12
N TYR A 526 -10.94 -14.90 -50.74
CA TYR A 526 -9.98 -13.86 -51.16
C TYR A 526 -9.38 -12.99 -50.04
N ALA A 527 -9.80 -13.12 -48.77
CA ALA A 527 -9.22 -12.36 -47.66
C ALA A 527 -9.42 -13.03 -46.28
N PRO A 528 -8.55 -13.95 -45.84
CA PRO A 528 -8.59 -14.48 -44.48
C PRO A 528 -8.22 -13.40 -43.45
N HIS A 529 -8.79 -13.54 -42.24
CA HIS A 529 -8.61 -12.68 -41.06
C HIS A 529 -9.22 -11.27 -41.16
N ASN A 530 -10.48 -11.14 -40.76
CA ASN A 530 -10.99 -9.88 -40.19
C ASN A 530 -11.89 -10.17 -38.96
N ALA A 531 -11.53 -9.61 -37.80
CA ALA A 531 -11.97 -10.09 -36.48
C ALA A 531 -13.38 -9.63 -36.04
N LEU A 532 -14.24 -9.21 -36.98
CA LEU A 532 -15.51 -8.53 -36.70
C LEU A 532 -16.75 -9.45 -36.60
N VAL A 533 -16.62 -10.75 -36.90
CA VAL A 533 -17.77 -11.66 -37.06
C VAL A 533 -18.13 -12.42 -35.77
N GLN A 534 -17.18 -12.79 -34.91
CA GLN A 534 -17.46 -13.62 -33.72
C GLN A 534 -18.15 -12.87 -32.57
N GLY A 535 -18.01 -11.54 -32.49
CA GLY A 535 -18.40 -10.74 -31.32
C GLY A 535 -19.90 -10.54 -31.04
N ARG A 536 -20.82 -11.22 -31.76
CA ARG A 536 -22.28 -11.03 -31.63
C ARG A 536 -23.10 -12.28 -31.32
N LEU A 537 -22.46 -13.43 -31.10
CA LEU A 537 -23.15 -14.67 -30.69
C LEU A 537 -23.16 -14.91 -29.16
N PHE A 538 -22.22 -14.31 -28.42
CA PHE A 538 -22.10 -14.50 -26.96
C PHE A 538 -23.10 -13.65 -26.14
N ASP A 539 -23.67 -12.62 -26.77
CA ASP A 539 -24.40 -11.50 -26.17
C ASP A 539 -25.85 -11.84 -25.69
N ARG A 540 -26.17 -13.13 -25.51
CA ARG A 540 -27.56 -13.61 -25.28
C ARG A 540 -27.77 -14.56 -24.09
N PHE A 541 -26.73 -14.98 -23.37
CA PHE A 541 -26.85 -16.08 -22.39
C PHE A 541 -26.83 -15.69 -20.89
N ASN A 542 -26.24 -14.57 -20.48
CA ASN A 542 -26.10 -14.24 -19.05
C ASN A 542 -27.20 -13.28 -18.55
N GLY A 543 -28.36 -13.84 -18.23
CA GLY A 543 -29.58 -13.15 -17.79
C GLY A 543 -29.98 -13.37 -16.33
N ALA A 544 -29.03 -13.49 -15.41
CA ALA A 544 -29.18 -13.56 -13.94
C ALA A 544 -27.83 -13.14 -13.30
N ASP A 545 -27.71 -12.49 -12.13
CA ASP A 545 -28.69 -12.11 -11.09
C ASP A 545 -28.66 -10.60 -10.74
N LYS A 546 -29.63 -10.12 -9.96
CA LYS A 546 -29.69 -8.73 -9.41
C LYS A 546 -30.17 -8.65 -7.95
N ALA A 547 -29.29 -8.96 -6.99
CA ALA A 547 -29.39 -8.63 -5.54
C ALA A 547 -28.06 -9.05 -4.86
N LEU A 548 -27.47 -8.43 -3.82
CA LEU A 548 -27.69 -7.21 -3.01
C LEU A 548 -26.29 -6.56 -2.71
N LEU A 549 -26.20 -5.29 -2.27
CA LEU A 549 -25.11 -4.75 -1.42
C LEU A 549 -25.39 -3.28 -0.99
N ASN A 550 -24.98 -2.90 0.24
CA ASN A 550 -25.45 -1.67 0.95
C ASN A 550 -24.37 -0.56 1.13
N GLN A 551 -24.80 0.65 1.58
CA GLN A 551 -24.12 1.95 1.44
C GLN A 551 -24.44 2.96 2.61
N ILE A 552 -23.86 4.19 2.64
CA ILE A 552 -23.97 5.23 3.72
C ILE A 552 -23.84 6.69 3.16
N ASP A 553 -24.52 7.69 3.76
CA ASP A 553 -24.68 9.06 3.21
C ASP A 553 -24.33 10.23 4.18
N PHE A 554 -23.57 11.25 3.70
CA PHE A 554 -23.12 12.49 4.43
C PHE A 554 -23.61 13.70 3.58
N VAL A 555 -23.67 14.99 4.03
CA VAL A 555 -24.42 16.05 3.27
C VAL A 555 -23.89 17.50 3.16
N HIS A 556 -24.04 18.07 1.96
CA HIS A 556 -23.97 19.49 1.56
C HIS A 556 -24.77 19.71 0.23
N LYS A 557 -24.52 20.72 -0.65
CA LYS A 557 -25.28 20.94 -1.91
C LYS A 557 -24.62 20.66 -3.31
N GLY A 558 -23.39 20.09 -3.35
CA GLY A 558 -22.54 19.45 -4.42
C GLY A 558 -20.96 19.40 -4.46
N SER A 559 -20.20 20.26 -5.17
CA SER A 559 -19.02 19.81 -5.94
C SER A 559 -17.56 19.92 -5.52
N VAL A 560 -17.23 20.44 -4.36
CA VAL A 560 -16.01 20.19 -3.60
C VAL A 560 -14.68 20.06 -4.33
N HIS A 561 -13.80 20.96 -3.95
CA HIS A 561 -12.56 21.10 -4.66
C HIS A 561 -11.41 21.70 -3.92
N ALA A 562 -11.38 21.71 -2.60
CA ALA A 562 -10.20 21.10 -2.00
C ALA A 562 -10.60 19.77 -1.43
N VAL A 563 -9.56 19.05 -1.10
CA VAL A 563 -9.51 18.27 0.13
C VAL A 563 -8.27 18.77 0.85
N GLN A 564 -8.32 18.98 2.20
CA GLN A 564 -6.69 18.92 4.60
C GLN A 564 -7.15 18.57 6.18
N PHE A 565 -6.49 17.65 6.93
CA PHE A 565 -6.49 17.29 8.38
C PHE A 565 -5.49 18.23 9.07
N SER A 566 -5.64 18.43 10.36
CA SER A 566 -4.58 18.82 11.30
C SER A 566 -3.14 18.33 11.04
N PRO A 567 -2.13 18.99 11.63
CA PRO A 567 -0.84 18.39 11.92
C PRO A 567 -0.94 17.29 12.99
N ASP A 568 -1.89 17.38 13.94
CA ASP A 568 -2.05 16.44 15.07
C ASP A 568 -2.73 15.10 14.69
N GLY A 569 -3.99 15.15 14.28
CA GLY A 569 -4.85 13.97 14.11
C GLY A 569 -6.23 14.35 13.60
N HIS A 570 -6.91 15.20 14.35
CA HIS A 570 -8.32 14.96 14.71
C HIS A 570 -9.33 15.95 14.12
N ALA A 571 -8.88 16.87 13.28
CA ALA A 571 -9.65 18.02 12.81
C ALA A 571 -9.52 18.25 11.29
N VAL A 572 -10.66 18.39 10.60
CA VAL A 572 -10.76 18.69 9.15
C VAL A 572 -11.60 19.92 8.84
N LEU A 573 -11.33 20.41 7.64
CA LEU A 573 -11.76 21.56 6.83
C LEU A 573 -12.82 21.44 5.66
N THR A 574 -13.89 22.25 5.39
CA THR A 574 -14.75 22.14 4.12
C THR A 574 -14.85 23.22 3.04
N ALA A 575 -14.84 22.76 1.77
CA ALA A 575 -13.97 23.11 0.63
C ALA A 575 -14.56 23.30 -0.78
N SER A 576 -15.60 24.09 -0.93
CA SER A 576 -16.35 24.20 -2.16
C SER A 576 -16.36 25.57 -2.80
N ALA A 577 -16.76 25.67 -4.05
CA ALA A 577 -17.87 26.50 -4.48
C ALA A 577 -18.73 27.17 -3.35
N ASP A 578 -19.46 26.37 -2.55
CA ASP A 578 -20.83 26.64 -2.11
C ASP A 578 -21.15 27.96 -1.39
N ASN A 579 -21.23 28.05 -0.05
CA ASN A 579 -21.52 29.33 0.64
C ASN A 579 -21.01 29.49 2.07
N THR A 580 -20.19 28.60 2.59
CA THR A 580 -19.74 28.49 3.99
C THR A 580 -18.59 27.44 4.09
N ALA A 581 -17.95 27.15 5.23
CA ALA A 581 -16.50 26.80 5.28
C ALA A 581 -16.00 25.70 6.27
N LYS A 582 -16.69 24.58 6.48
CA LYS A 582 -16.88 24.04 7.85
C LYS A 582 -15.82 23.21 8.57
N LEU A 583 -15.89 23.10 9.93
CA LEU A 583 -15.03 22.30 10.90
C LEU A 583 -15.68 21.06 11.41
N TRP A 584 -14.84 20.03 11.42
CA TRP A 584 -15.21 18.66 11.50
C TRP A 584 -14.20 17.96 12.45
N THR A 585 -14.69 17.50 13.59
CA THR A 585 -14.05 16.50 14.45
C THR A 585 -13.79 15.16 13.75
N LEU A 586 -13.23 14.19 14.48
CA LEU A 586 -13.05 12.80 14.05
C LEU A 586 -14.32 11.99 13.78
N LYS A 587 -15.49 12.38 14.32
CA LYS A 587 -16.70 11.53 14.32
C LYS A 587 -17.78 11.94 13.35
N GLY A 588 -18.23 13.20 13.42
CA GLY A 588 -19.32 13.66 12.58
C GLY A 588 -20.14 14.90 12.99
N GLN A 589 -19.53 15.91 13.62
CA GLN A 589 -20.18 17.00 14.35
C GLN A 589 -19.50 18.40 14.17
N LEU A 590 -20.25 19.42 13.67
CA LEU A 590 -19.79 20.79 13.28
C LEU A 590 -19.27 21.66 14.46
N LEU A 591 -18.55 22.79 14.21
CA LEU A 591 -18.34 23.89 15.20
C LEU A 591 -18.89 25.36 14.92
N ALA A 592 -18.35 26.25 14.03
CA ALA A 592 -18.48 27.74 14.22
C ALA A 592 -18.92 28.69 13.03
N THR A 593 -19.00 30.04 13.22
CA THR A 593 -19.70 31.03 12.32
C THR A 593 -19.07 32.47 12.13
N LEU A 594 -19.27 33.09 10.94
CA LEU A 594 -18.50 34.13 10.20
C LEU A 594 -19.25 34.53 8.85
N THR A 595 -19.03 35.67 8.14
CA THR A 595 -19.84 36.07 6.90
C THR A 595 -19.17 36.95 5.78
N HIS A 596 -19.29 36.59 4.45
CA HIS A 596 -19.10 37.44 3.21
C HIS A 596 -19.68 36.86 1.82
N GLY A 597 -18.96 36.69 0.65
CA GLY A 597 -19.55 36.58 -0.77
C GLY A 597 -19.59 35.27 -1.69
N ASN A 598 -18.97 35.14 -2.93
CA ASN A 598 -19.18 34.09 -4.02
C ASN A 598 -17.95 33.16 -4.42
N TRP A 599 -18.10 31.92 -4.99
CA TRP A 599 -17.27 30.62 -5.04
C TRP A 599 -16.47 30.26 -3.77
N VAL A 600 -15.40 29.46 -3.86
CA VAL A 600 -14.17 29.65 -3.10
C VAL A 600 -12.90 29.60 -3.90
N ASN A 601 -11.72 29.99 -3.34
CA ASN A 601 -10.41 29.53 -3.86
C ASN A 601 -9.16 28.95 -2.99
N SER A 602 -8.60 29.26 -1.75
CA SER A 602 -7.32 28.57 -1.08
C SER A 602 -6.39 29.10 0.15
N VAL A 603 -5.40 28.29 0.74
CA VAL A 603 -5.33 27.92 2.25
C VAL A 603 -4.33 27.00 3.20
N ASP A 604 -4.17 27.16 4.56
CA ASP A 604 -3.42 26.23 5.55
C ASP A 604 -3.64 26.25 7.12
N PHE A 605 -2.89 25.44 7.98
CA PHE A 605 -2.74 25.22 9.51
C PHE A 605 -1.28 25.50 9.85
N SER A 606 -0.89 26.73 10.21
CA SER A 606 0.49 27.05 10.63
C SER A 606 1.07 25.91 11.49
N PRO A 607 2.31 25.43 11.27
CA PRO A 607 2.73 24.07 11.67
C PRO A 607 2.48 23.62 13.12
N ASN A 608 2.29 24.59 14.02
CA ASN A 608 1.82 24.45 15.40
C ASN A 608 0.30 24.22 15.58
N GLY A 609 -0.45 23.88 14.53
CA GLY A 609 -1.88 23.62 14.64
C GLY A 609 -2.77 24.85 14.90
N SER A 610 -2.24 26.08 14.87
CA SER A 610 -2.89 27.22 15.55
C SER A 610 -3.61 28.23 14.64
N PHE A 611 -3.06 28.53 13.46
CA PHE A 611 -3.58 29.57 12.57
C PHE A 611 -3.93 29.05 11.21
N LEU A 612 -4.97 29.64 10.66
CA LEU A 612 -5.61 29.19 9.46
C LEU A 612 -5.17 30.15 8.26
N LEU A 613 -5.37 29.91 6.94
CA LEU A 613 -5.07 30.83 5.78
C LEU A 613 -6.16 30.86 4.60
N THR A 614 -6.82 31.95 4.05
CA THR A 614 -8.10 31.93 3.18
C THR A 614 -8.49 33.03 2.11
N ALA A 615 -8.08 32.84 0.83
CA ALA A 615 -8.23 33.47 -0.55
C ALA A 615 -9.61 33.71 -1.44
N SER A 616 -10.47 34.83 -1.44
CA SER A 616 -11.92 34.89 -0.90
C SER A 616 -13.28 35.78 -1.27
N ALA A 617 -13.96 36.05 -2.46
CA ALA A 617 -15.41 36.56 -2.85
C ALA A 617 -16.00 37.74 -3.90
N ASP A 618 -15.89 39.14 -3.85
CA ASP A 618 -15.45 40.24 -4.88
C ASP A 618 -13.88 40.71 -5.16
N GLY A 619 -12.96 41.17 -4.27
CA GLY A 619 -11.51 40.79 -4.33
C GLY A 619 -10.53 41.06 -3.17
N THR A 620 -10.24 40.03 -2.37
CA THR A 620 -9.57 39.99 -1.07
C THR A 620 -9.43 38.54 -0.60
N ALA A 621 -9.10 38.40 0.68
CA ALA A 621 -9.22 37.23 1.50
C ALA A 621 -8.89 37.56 2.95
N LYS A 622 -8.82 36.57 3.84
CA LYS A 622 -8.57 36.84 5.27
C LYS A 622 -7.68 35.79 6.02
N VAL A 623 -6.94 36.15 7.07
CA VAL A 623 -6.31 35.27 8.11
C VAL A 623 -7.22 35.27 9.36
N TRP A 624 -7.22 34.24 10.21
CA TRP A 624 -8.29 33.82 11.16
C TRP A 624 -7.75 32.79 12.19
N ASP A 625 -8.43 32.60 13.32
CA ASP A 625 -8.18 31.60 14.40
C ASP A 625 -9.20 30.43 14.48
N LEU A 626 -8.88 29.39 15.30
CA LEU A 626 -9.56 28.07 15.34
C LEU A 626 -11.06 28.11 15.67
N THR A 627 -11.56 29.27 16.11
CA THR A 627 -12.96 29.50 16.45
C THR A 627 -13.78 30.06 15.29
N GLY A 628 -13.12 30.35 14.16
CA GLY A 628 -13.74 31.01 13.03
C GLY A 628 -13.68 32.54 13.07
N LYS A 629 -12.74 33.13 13.81
CA LYS A 629 -12.65 34.59 13.96
C LYS A 629 -11.54 35.19 13.10
N LEU A 630 -11.87 36.30 12.44
CA LEU A 630 -11.02 37.10 11.56
C LEU A 630 -9.82 37.77 12.26
N LEU A 631 -8.62 37.58 11.70
CA LEU A 631 -7.35 38.21 12.09
C LEU A 631 -6.76 39.20 11.06
N LYS A 632 -6.71 38.90 9.74
CA LYS A 632 -6.09 39.78 8.72
C LYS A 632 -6.84 39.83 7.39
N THR A 633 -6.65 40.88 6.59
CA THR A 633 -7.06 41.02 5.19
C THR A 633 -5.92 41.68 4.44
N LEU A 634 -5.60 41.24 3.23
CA LEU A 634 -4.53 41.79 2.41
C LEU A 634 -5.03 41.93 0.95
N PRO A 635 -5.55 43.09 0.42
CA PRO A 635 -6.71 43.12 -0.55
C PRO A 635 -6.61 43.77 -1.97
N HIS A 636 -7.47 43.44 -2.97
CA HIS A 636 -7.78 44.24 -4.23
C HIS A 636 -9.17 44.03 -4.94
N ARG A 637 -9.29 43.25 -6.07
CA ARG A 637 -10.52 42.94 -6.90
C ARG A 637 -10.23 41.83 -7.97
N ASN A 638 -10.70 40.55 -7.88
CA ASN A 638 -10.44 39.34 -8.79
C ASN A 638 -10.28 37.85 -8.22
N TRP A 639 -9.26 36.93 -8.31
CA TRP A 639 -9.47 35.46 -8.03
C TRP A 639 -8.37 34.39 -7.61
N VAL A 640 -8.43 33.63 -6.49
CA VAL A 640 -7.21 33.20 -5.73
C VAL A 640 -7.05 31.67 -5.32
N LEU A 641 -6.35 30.76 -6.05
CA LEU A 641 -6.25 29.29 -5.73
C LEU A 641 -4.88 28.58 -5.31
N SER A 642 -4.21 28.88 -4.18
CA SER A 642 -3.08 28.09 -3.60
C SER A 642 -2.67 28.12 -2.07
N ALA A 643 -2.76 29.11 -1.15
CA ALA A 643 -1.82 29.15 0.02
C ALA A 643 -2.12 28.51 1.36
N ARG A 644 -1.22 27.57 1.55
CA ARG A 644 -0.57 27.01 2.70
C ARG A 644 0.09 28.11 3.69
N PHE A 645 0.73 27.76 4.83
CA PHE A 645 1.73 28.48 5.69
C PHE A 645 3.16 27.88 5.60
N SER A 646 4.21 28.60 6.01
CA SER A 646 5.60 28.09 6.01
C SER A 646 5.91 27.04 7.05
N LYS A 647 6.97 26.24 6.80
CA LYS A 647 7.49 25.25 7.75
C LYS A 647 7.91 25.85 9.10
N ASP A 648 8.20 27.15 9.13
CA ASP A 648 8.45 27.94 10.34
C ASP A 648 7.23 28.78 10.78
N GLY A 649 6.13 28.79 10.00
CA GLY A 649 4.92 29.56 10.23
C GLY A 649 5.04 31.09 10.08
N ASN A 650 6.23 31.64 9.87
CA ASN A 650 6.48 33.09 10.04
C ASN A 650 6.00 33.97 8.87
N PHE A 651 5.91 33.39 7.68
CA PHE A 651 5.62 34.14 6.47
C PHE A 651 4.21 33.87 5.96
N ILE A 652 3.77 34.74 5.06
CA ILE A 652 2.67 34.56 4.11
C ILE A 652 3.26 35.00 2.76
N VAL A 653 2.75 34.54 1.64
CA VAL A 653 3.27 34.81 0.31
C VAL A 653 1.96 35.06 -0.55
N THR A 654 1.86 35.09 -1.89
CA THR A 654 0.61 35.41 -2.68
C THR A 654 0.45 34.48 -3.93
N SER A 655 -0.68 34.12 -4.61
CA SER A 655 -0.94 33.64 -6.02
C SER A 655 -2.45 33.99 -6.64
N SER A 656 -2.93 34.06 -7.97
CA SER A 656 -4.14 34.87 -8.53
C SER A 656 -4.98 35.26 -9.87
N ARG A 657 -4.72 35.29 -11.21
CA ARG A 657 -5.47 36.24 -12.22
C ARG A 657 -4.86 37.39 -13.21
N ASP A 658 -4.04 38.42 -12.89
CA ASP A 658 -3.16 39.32 -13.79
C ASP A 658 -1.76 39.84 -13.17
N SER A 659 -0.62 39.30 -13.63
CA SER A 659 0.76 39.10 -13.07
C SER A 659 1.34 39.70 -11.80
N THR A 660 1.79 38.91 -10.81
CA THR A 660 3.01 39.21 -9.97
C THR A 660 3.17 38.26 -8.81
N ALA A 661 4.35 37.76 -8.43
CA ALA A 661 4.55 37.26 -7.07
C ALA A 661 4.69 38.31 -5.98
N LYS A 662 4.16 38.07 -4.76
CA LYS A 662 4.57 38.79 -3.53
C LYS A 662 4.76 38.01 -2.21
N VAL A 663 5.72 38.43 -1.37
CA VAL A 663 5.98 37.93 0.00
C VAL A 663 5.37 38.83 1.06
N TRP A 664 5.02 38.24 2.21
CA TRP A 664 4.38 38.81 3.39
C TRP A 664 4.86 38.13 4.68
N ARG A 665 4.45 38.65 5.82
CA ARG A 665 4.57 37.98 7.13
C ARG A 665 3.20 37.52 7.63
N ILE A 666 3.18 36.55 8.56
CA ILE A 666 1.94 36.01 9.17
C ILE A 666 1.04 37.09 9.81
N ASP A 667 1.64 38.22 10.21
CA ASP A 667 0.93 39.38 10.78
C ASP A 667 0.25 40.28 9.74
N GLY A 668 0.38 39.98 8.45
CA GLY A 668 -0.15 40.79 7.34
C GLY A 668 0.79 41.91 6.87
N GLN A 669 2.09 41.89 7.14
CA GLN A 669 3.02 42.86 6.56
C GLN A 669 3.44 42.48 5.12
N PHE A 670 3.65 43.46 4.24
CA PHE A 670 4.23 43.27 2.90
C PHE A 670 5.76 43.14 2.92
N ILE A 671 6.32 42.22 2.13
CA ILE A 671 7.77 42.10 1.86
C ILE A 671 8.16 42.49 0.41
N THR A 672 7.78 41.76 -0.66
CA THR A 672 8.35 42.04 -2.02
C THR A 672 7.45 41.72 -3.22
N SER A 673 7.61 42.37 -4.40
CA SER A 673 6.92 42.04 -5.69
C SER A 673 7.80 42.03 -6.95
N LEU A 674 7.51 41.18 -7.94
CA LEU A 674 8.57 40.61 -8.81
C LEU A 674 8.31 40.85 -10.41
N PRO A 675 9.10 40.32 -11.46
CA PRO A 675 9.12 40.23 -13.03
C PRO A 675 8.47 39.30 -14.28
N HIS A 676 7.14 39.11 -14.65
CA HIS A 676 6.30 38.29 -15.62
C HIS A 676 5.38 38.97 -16.76
N ARG A 677 4.60 38.22 -17.64
CA ARG A 677 3.35 38.58 -18.44
C ARG A 677 2.26 37.50 -18.95
N LYS A 678 1.95 36.29 -18.37
CA LYS A 678 0.91 35.22 -18.68
C LYS A 678 0.78 34.05 -17.60
N THR A 679 -0.32 33.30 -17.57
CA THR A 679 -1.11 32.64 -16.47
C THR A 679 -0.54 31.68 -15.38
N VAL A 680 0.56 31.88 -14.65
CA VAL A 680 0.84 31.52 -13.20
C VAL A 680 -0.26 30.68 -12.40
N VAL A 681 0.04 29.63 -11.54
CA VAL A 681 -0.91 28.75 -10.71
C VAL A 681 -0.73 28.26 -9.19
N SER A 682 0.35 27.81 -8.52
CA SER A 682 0.21 27.00 -7.23
C SER A 682 1.37 26.69 -6.16
N ALA A 683 1.62 27.35 -5.01
CA ALA A 683 2.85 28.17 -4.78
C ALA A 683 3.94 28.18 -3.60
N HIS A 684 5.19 27.65 -3.80
CA HIS A 684 6.10 26.96 -2.84
C HIS A 684 7.36 27.75 -2.21
N PHE A 685 7.96 27.33 -1.07
CA PHE A 685 9.26 27.71 -0.37
C PHE A 685 9.97 26.39 0.07
N SER A 686 11.23 26.53 0.50
CA SER A 686 12.17 25.50 0.92
C SER A 686 11.95 24.77 2.24
N PRO A 687 12.51 23.53 2.35
CA PRO A 687 12.83 22.92 3.63
C PRO A 687 13.66 23.88 4.50
N ASP A 688 14.54 24.68 3.86
CA ASP A 688 15.30 25.77 4.50
C ASP A 688 14.56 27.11 4.65
N GLY A 689 13.34 27.26 4.11
CA GLY A 689 12.50 28.47 4.14
C GLY A 689 12.97 29.72 3.37
N LYS A 690 14.26 29.82 3.01
CA LYS A 690 14.93 31.06 2.51
C LYS A 690 14.66 31.39 1.04
N ARG A 691 13.97 30.50 0.35
CA ARG A 691 13.90 30.42 -1.10
C ARG A 691 12.45 30.28 -1.51
N VAL A 692 12.12 30.53 -2.79
CA VAL A 692 10.75 30.90 -3.17
C VAL A 692 10.24 30.40 -4.63
N LEU A 693 9.60 29.20 -4.87
CA LEU A 693 9.37 28.40 -6.18
C LEU A 693 7.93 28.09 -6.54
N THR A 694 7.78 27.66 -7.79
CA THR A 694 6.91 28.33 -8.71
C THR A 694 6.39 27.45 -9.91
N ALA A 695 5.19 27.70 -10.53
CA ALA A 695 4.57 27.11 -11.78
C ALA A 695 3.11 27.60 -12.08
N SER A 696 2.43 27.22 -13.14
CA SER A 696 1.93 28.35 -13.96
C SER A 696 1.12 27.97 -15.20
N GLN A 697 0.74 28.97 -16.04
CA GLN A 697 0.26 28.88 -17.44
C GLN A 697 0.61 29.77 -18.83
N ASP A 698 1.53 30.59 -19.54
CA ASP A 698 2.98 31.13 -19.96
C ASP A 698 4.25 30.53 -20.74
N TYR A 699 5.21 29.75 -20.20
CA TYR A 699 5.48 28.31 -20.48
C TYR A 699 6.66 27.71 -19.68
N THR A 700 7.02 28.19 -18.49
CA THR A 700 8.46 28.37 -18.06
C THR A 700 8.76 29.01 -16.65
N ALA A 701 9.88 28.74 -15.97
CA ALA A 701 10.07 28.97 -14.53
C ALA A 701 11.48 29.45 -14.01
N ASN A 702 11.70 30.39 -13.08
CA ASN A 702 13.06 30.88 -12.66
C ASN A 702 13.77 30.52 -11.28
N LEU A 703 14.48 31.38 -10.50
CA LEU A 703 15.01 31.06 -9.13
C LEU A 703 14.77 32.26 -8.20
N TRP A 704 14.50 32.15 -6.88
CA TRP A 704 14.27 33.33 -6.02
C TRP A 704 14.94 33.32 -4.67
N THR A 705 15.20 34.55 -4.22
CA THR A 705 15.41 34.99 -2.84
C THR A 705 14.13 35.60 -2.26
N LEU A 706 13.93 35.54 -0.93
CA LEU A 706 12.75 36.09 -0.23
C LEU A 706 12.59 37.61 -0.45
N GLU A 707 13.69 38.34 -0.67
CA GLU A 707 13.70 39.79 -0.90
C GLU A 707 13.17 40.15 -2.29
N GLY A 708 13.14 39.17 -3.20
CA GLY A 708 12.71 39.43 -4.56
C GLY A 708 13.84 39.77 -5.51
N LYS A 709 14.90 38.96 -5.50
CA LYS A 709 15.86 38.85 -6.60
C LYS A 709 15.82 37.47 -7.27
N LEU A 710 15.68 37.50 -8.59
CA LEU A 710 15.85 36.37 -9.50
C LEU A 710 17.25 35.79 -9.33
N ILE A 711 17.34 34.46 -9.27
CA ILE A 711 18.62 33.76 -9.25
C ILE A 711 18.92 33.06 -10.61
N LYS A 712 17.97 32.45 -11.35
CA LYS A 712 18.27 31.67 -12.59
C LYS A 712 17.00 31.31 -13.46
N PRO A 713 17.04 31.01 -14.80
CA PRO A 713 15.80 30.81 -15.63
C PRO A 713 15.43 29.47 -16.36
N PHE A 714 14.40 28.73 -15.94
CA PHE A 714 13.94 27.45 -16.55
C PHE A 714 13.01 27.69 -17.76
N THR A 715 13.42 27.41 -19.00
CA THR A 715 12.57 27.51 -20.20
C THR A 715 11.84 26.23 -20.69
N HIS A 716 10.50 26.11 -20.64
CA HIS A 716 9.64 25.01 -21.18
C HIS A 716 8.66 25.53 -22.27
N THR A 717 7.72 24.73 -22.79
CA THR A 717 6.73 25.10 -23.80
C THR A 717 5.38 24.54 -23.39
N GLY A 718 4.86 24.95 -22.23
CA GLY A 718 3.75 24.25 -21.65
C GLY A 718 3.10 24.64 -20.30
N TRP A 719 1.84 24.16 -20.08
CA TRP A 719 0.88 24.21 -18.95
C TRP A 719 1.21 23.17 -17.86
N VAL A 720 1.24 23.40 -16.56
CA VAL A 720 2.11 22.59 -15.66
C VAL A 720 1.37 22.18 -14.41
N ASN A 721 1.39 20.96 -13.86
CA ASN A 721 0.34 20.45 -12.96
C ASN A 721 0.60 20.21 -11.42
N SER A 722 1.84 20.02 -10.92
CA SER A 722 2.17 19.79 -9.48
C SER A 722 3.68 19.56 -9.28
N ALA A 723 4.42 20.41 -8.53
CA ALA A 723 5.88 20.30 -8.49
C ALA A 723 6.66 20.45 -7.17
N ARG A 724 7.78 19.76 -6.94
CA ARG A 724 8.08 19.29 -5.56
C ARG A 724 9.51 18.95 -5.22
N PHE A 725 10.11 19.55 -4.21
CA PHE A 725 11.52 19.31 -3.85
C PHE A 725 11.79 17.82 -3.66
N SER A 726 13.06 17.43 -3.74
CA SER A 726 13.55 16.38 -2.85
C SER A 726 13.19 16.65 -1.39
N PRO A 727 13.12 15.62 -0.57
CA PRO A 727 13.27 15.80 0.87
C PRO A 727 14.51 16.65 1.23
N ASP A 728 15.64 16.46 0.51
CA ASP A 728 16.97 17.03 0.81
C ASP A 728 17.18 18.54 0.53
N GLY A 729 16.29 19.23 -0.18
CA GLY A 729 16.51 20.67 -0.44
C GLY A 729 17.59 21.01 -1.48
N THR A 730 17.98 20.05 -2.34
CA THR A 730 18.85 20.24 -3.51
C THR A 730 18.12 19.97 -4.84
N LYS A 731 16.88 19.45 -4.79
CA LYS A 731 16.10 18.90 -5.92
C LYS A 731 14.61 19.36 -5.96
N ILE A 732 13.79 18.98 -6.98
CA ILE A 732 12.57 19.66 -7.52
C ILE A 732 11.70 18.83 -8.53
N LEU A 733 10.44 18.40 -8.36
CA LEU A 733 9.72 17.38 -9.19
C LEU A 733 8.23 17.62 -9.50
N THR A 734 7.76 17.39 -10.73
CA THR A 734 6.77 18.26 -11.38
C THR A 734 5.73 17.53 -12.26
N ALA A 735 4.61 18.10 -12.76
CA ALA A 735 3.58 17.43 -13.63
C ALA A 735 3.14 18.17 -14.95
N SER A 736 2.61 17.53 -16.03
CA SER A 736 1.90 18.08 -17.27
C SER A 736 1.56 17.21 -18.58
N TRP A 737 0.99 17.75 -19.68
CA TRP A 737 0.54 17.15 -20.95
C TRP A 737 1.46 17.34 -22.22
N ASP A 738 2.80 17.17 -22.17
CA ASP A 738 3.73 17.59 -23.25
C ASP A 738 5.23 17.04 -23.47
N HIS A 739 5.51 15.75 -23.58
CA HIS A 739 6.82 15.05 -23.51
C HIS A 739 7.03 14.14 -22.26
N THR A 740 7.90 14.25 -21.25
CA THR A 740 9.24 14.77 -20.97
C THR A 740 9.41 16.17 -20.41
N ALA A 741 9.47 16.31 -19.07
CA ALA A 741 9.68 17.41 -18.11
C ALA A 741 11.13 17.93 -17.84
N LYS A 742 11.74 17.86 -16.64
CA LYS A 742 13.18 17.48 -16.51
C LYS A 742 13.66 16.78 -15.26
N LEU A 743 14.90 16.27 -15.12
CA LEU A 743 15.62 15.92 -13.87
C LEU A 743 17.04 16.46 -14.08
N TRP A 744 17.60 17.21 -13.15
CA TRP A 744 18.62 18.20 -13.43
C TRP A 744 18.97 18.86 -12.05
N ASN A 745 20.09 19.38 -11.48
CA ASN A 745 20.11 20.11 -10.15
C ASN A 745 20.06 21.68 -10.17
N LEU A 746 19.45 22.35 -9.17
CA LEU A 746 19.49 23.79 -8.77
C LEU A 746 20.07 24.85 -9.76
N ASP A 747 21.36 24.71 -10.08
CA ASP A 747 22.20 25.68 -10.77
C ASP A 747 21.88 25.86 -12.25
N GLY A 748 21.36 24.83 -12.94
CA GLY A 748 20.93 24.99 -14.34
C GLY A 748 21.74 24.41 -15.51
N GLN A 749 22.24 23.18 -15.44
CA GLN A 749 22.98 22.49 -16.53
C GLN A 749 22.87 20.93 -16.61
N LEU A 750 21.88 20.34 -17.31
CA LEU A 750 21.47 18.88 -17.39
C LEU A 750 21.95 17.88 -16.31
N LEU A 751 21.05 17.28 -15.50
CA LEU A 751 21.33 15.92 -14.96
C LEU A 751 20.81 14.89 -15.96
N LYS A 752 19.49 14.68 -16.03
CA LYS A 752 18.91 13.58 -16.78
C LYS A 752 17.51 13.84 -17.36
N VAL A 753 17.01 13.03 -18.30
CA VAL A 753 15.73 13.26 -19.02
C VAL A 753 14.75 12.06 -18.92
N LEU A 754 13.39 12.15 -18.98
CA LEU A 754 12.31 11.13 -18.76
C LEU A 754 11.02 11.51 -19.57
N ARG A 755 10.02 10.68 -19.97
CA ARG A 755 8.74 11.06 -20.69
C ARG A 755 7.55 10.19 -20.18
N HIS A 756 6.29 10.60 -20.41
CA HIS A 756 5.04 9.78 -20.44
C HIS A 756 4.24 10.01 -21.74
N LYS A 757 3.05 9.44 -21.89
CA LYS A 757 2.31 9.17 -23.14
C LYS A 757 0.99 9.96 -23.44
N ALA A 758 0.10 10.34 -22.51
CA ALA A 758 -0.62 11.65 -22.50
C ALA A 758 -1.01 12.29 -21.12
N SER A 759 -1.96 13.21 -21.01
CA SER A 759 -1.94 14.38 -20.07
C SER A 759 -1.44 14.23 -18.61
N VAL A 760 -0.16 14.46 -18.25
CA VAL A 760 0.31 14.42 -16.83
C VAL A 760 -0.34 15.45 -15.93
N ASN A 761 -0.86 14.96 -14.82
CA ASN A 761 -1.73 15.66 -13.90
C ASN A 761 -1.18 15.69 -12.44
N SER A 762 -0.15 14.89 -12.10
CA SER A 762 0.67 15.02 -10.87
C SER A 762 2.06 14.37 -10.96
N ALA A 763 2.93 14.73 -10.01
CA ALA A 763 4.16 14.02 -9.61
C ALA A 763 4.55 14.42 -8.17
N GLN A 764 5.20 13.53 -7.43
CA GLN A 764 5.65 13.76 -6.05
C GLN A 764 6.91 12.99 -5.63
N PHE A 765 7.86 13.58 -4.89
CA PHE A 765 9.06 12.85 -4.42
C PHE A 765 8.71 11.70 -3.46
N SER A 766 9.57 10.67 -3.40
CA SER A 766 9.50 9.70 -2.31
C SER A 766 9.93 10.35 -1.01
N PRO A 767 9.56 9.78 0.15
CA PRO A 767 9.98 10.30 1.44
C PRO A 767 11.50 10.27 1.66
N ASP A 768 12.20 9.30 1.09
CA ASP A 768 13.66 9.10 1.19
C ASP A 768 14.46 9.82 0.10
N GLY A 769 13.81 10.36 -0.94
CA GLY A 769 14.45 11.14 -1.99
C GLY A 769 15.13 10.32 -3.11
N THR A 770 15.37 9.03 -2.91
CA THR A 770 16.01 8.13 -3.90
C THR A 770 15.06 7.78 -5.07
N LYS A 771 13.77 7.94 -4.81
CA LYS A 771 12.61 7.58 -5.61
C LYS A 771 11.66 8.80 -5.60
N ILE A 772 10.53 8.71 -6.28
CA ILE A 772 9.57 9.79 -6.61
C ILE A 772 8.37 9.10 -7.33
N ILE A 773 7.26 9.78 -7.66
CA ILE A 773 6.10 9.25 -8.38
C ILE A 773 5.54 10.24 -9.42
N THR A 774 4.70 9.70 -10.29
CA THR A 774 4.27 10.21 -11.58
C THR A 774 2.81 9.85 -11.90
N ALA A 775 1.99 10.83 -12.31
CA ALA A 775 0.53 10.73 -12.40
C ALA A 775 -0.10 11.43 -13.58
N SER A 776 -0.92 10.78 -14.38
CA SER A 776 -1.07 11.35 -15.70
C SER A 776 -2.16 10.75 -16.53
N GLY A 777 -2.99 11.58 -17.19
CA GLY A 777 -4.08 11.31 -18.13
C GLY A 777 -3.69 10.36 -19.24
N ASP A 778 -3.39 9.15 -18.79
CA ASP A 778 -2.16 8.41 -19.14
C ASP A 778 -2.01 7.07 -18.40
N TYR A 779 -3.12 6.43 -18.04
CA TYR A 779 -3.25 4.99 -17.82
C TYR A 779 -2.42 4.25 -16.73
N THR A 780 -1.56 4.77 -15.83
CA THR A 780 -0.59 3.89 -15.04
C THR A 780 -0.13 4.61 -13.72
N ALA A 781 1.11 4.57 -13.17
CA ALA A 781 1.66 5.43 -12.05
C ALA A 781 3.22 5.66 -11.90
N LYS A 782 3.99 5.18 -10.86
CA LYS A 782 5.47 5.49 -10.66
C LYS A 782 6.16 5.36 -9.25
N VAL A 783 7.21 4.56 -9.00
CA VAL A 783 8.55 5.02 -8.58
C VAL A 783 9.62 4.37 -9.47
N TRP A 784 10.38 5.18 -10.19
CA TRP A 784 11.57 4.76 -10.95
C TRP A 784 12.74 5.01 -9.89
N ASN A 785 13.89 4.30 -9.82
CA ASN A 785 14.87 4.37 -8.66
C ASN A 785 16.37 4.81 -8.87
N LEU A 786 16.75 5.97 -8.30
CA LEU A 786 18.01 6.78 -8.29
C LEU A 786 18.63 7.44 -9.56
N SER A 787 18.61 6.87 -10.76
CA SER A 787 19.36 7.37 -11.96
C SER A 787 18.50 7.87 -13.14
N GLY A 788 17.27 7.36 -13.18
CA GLY A 788 16.30 7.26 -14.27
C GLY A 788 15.76 5.89 -14.57
N ASP A 789 16.45 4.88 -14.02
CA ASP A 789 16.18 3.47 -14.17
C ASP A 789 14.98 2.93 -13.37
N VAL A 790 14.49 1.77 -13.79
CA VAL A 790 13.10 1.31 -13.66
C VAL A 790 13.19 -0.24 -13.37
N LEU A 791 12.70 -0.84 -12.24
CA LEU A 791 12.61 -2.32 -11.87
C LEU A 791 11.28 -3.26 -11.92
N VAL A 792 10.02 -2.97 -11.45
CA VAL A 792 8.64 -3.55 -11.79
C VAL A 792 7.42 -2.49 -11.80
N THR A 793 6.18 -2.71 -12.34
CA THR A 793 5.18 -1.61 -12.76
C THR A 793 3.66 -1.63 -12.55
N MET A 794 3.07 -0.40 -12.64
CA MET A 794 1.75 0.03 -12.15
C MET A 794 0.69 0.47 -13.21
N THR A 795 -0.15 -0.42 -13.76
CA THR A 795 -0.85 -0.42 -15.07
C THR A 795 -2.39 -0.50 -15.24
N HIS A 796 -3.05 0.58 -15.68
CA HIS A 796 -4.50 0.80 -15.57
C HIS A 796 -5.36 0.85 -16.82
N GLN A 797 -6.67 0.81 -16.63
CA GLN A 797 -7.62 0.56 -17.71
C GLN A 797 -7.97 1.79 -18.59
N GLU A 798 -7.53 3.02 -18.25
CA GLU A 798 -8.09 4.33 -18.73
C GLU A 798 -7.19 5.61 -18.39
N PRO A 799 -7.32 6.86 -18.90
CA PRO A 799 -6.39 8.02 -18.63
C PRO A 799 -6.29 8.82 -17.24
N VAL A 800 -5.44 8.50 -16.23
CA VAL A 800 -5.31 9.10 -14.82
C VAL A 800 -5.57 10.59 -14.47
N SER A 801 -5.96 10.84 -13.20
CA SER A 801 -5.79 12.14 -12.48
C SER A 801 -4.55 12.37 -11.55
N SER A 802 -4.15 11.58 -10.52
CA SER A 802 -3.05 12.04 -9.62
C SER A 802 -2.28 11.03 -8.74
N ALA A 803 -0.98 11.17 -8.53
CA ALA A 803 -0.12 10.17 -7.89
C ALA A 803 0.77 10.79 -6.81
N GLN A 804 1.06 10.00 -5.78
CA GLN A 804 1.75 10.42 -4.55
C GLN A 804 2.33 9.23 -3.76
N PHE A 805 3.00 9.49 -2.63
CA PHE A 805 3.48 8.47 -1.66
C PHE A 805 2.61 8.42 -0.39
N SER A 806 2.79 7.38 0.43
CA SER A 806 2.65 7.44 1.89
C SER A 806 3.89 8.08 2.54
N GLY A 807 3.88 8.20 3.88
CA GLY A 807 5.04 8.70 4.64
C GLY A 807 6.28 7.79 4.65
N ASN A 808 6.13 6.46 4.47
CA ASN A 808 7.23 5.50 4.65
C ASN A 808 7.93 5.06 3.34
N GLY A 809 7.44 5.48 2.17
CA GLY A 809 8.15 5.25 0.89
C GLY A 809 8.07 3.83 0.35
N SER A 810 7.73 2.86 1.20
CA SER A 810 7.10 1.64 0.72
C SER A 810 5.79 1.99 0.00
N LEU A 811 4.91 2.88 0.50
CA LEU A 811 3.55 3.17 -0.06
C LEU A 811 3.33 4.40 -1.01
N ILE A 812 2.31 4.36 -1.92
CA ILE A 812 2.16 5.17 -3.19
C ILE A 812 0.73 5.60 -3.77
N LEU A 813 -0.22 6.29 -3.09
CA LEU A 813 -1.62 6.41 -3.67
C LEU A 813 -1.81 7.09 -5.06
N THR A 814 -2.84 6.63 -5.75
CA THR A 814 -3.35 6.95 -7.08
C THR A 814 -4.85 7.24 -7.14
N THR A 815 -5.32 7.82 -8.24
CA THR A 815 -6.64 8.44 -8.37
C THR A 815 -7.06 8.60 -9.81
N SER A 816 -8.32 8.30 -10.13
CA SER A 816 -8.63 8.23 -11.55
C SER A 816 -10.04 7.91 -12.01
N SER A 817 -10.34 8.30 -13.24
CA SER A 817 -11.46 7.75 -13.99
C SER A 817 -11.21 6.36 -14.62
N ASP A 818 -10.49 5.44 -13.95
CA ASP A 818 -10.92 4.02 -13.78
C ASP A 818 -12.06 3.93 -12.80
N LYS A 819 -12.61 5.09 -12.44
CA LYS A 819 -13.80 5.20 -11.65
C LYS A 819 -13.42 5.10 -10.15
N ALA A 820 -12.12 5.25 -9.84
CA ALA A 820 -11.51 4.61 -8.68
C ALA A 820 -10.09 5.10 -8.24
N ALA A 821 -9.60 4.54 -7.13
CA ALA A 821 -8.26 4.71 -6.56
C ALA A 821 -7.93 3.50 -5.65
N ASP A 822 -6.72 2.94 -5.62
CA ASP A 822 -6.49 1.55 -5.15
C ASP A 822 -5.50 1.38 -3.95
N LEU A 823 -4.91 0.20 -3.73
CA LEU A 823 -3.81 -0.16 -2.80
C LEU A 823 -2.92 -1.31 -3.30
N TRP A 824 -1.59 -1.21 -3.12
CA TRP A 824 -0.51 -1.94 -3.82
C TRP A 824 0.73 -2.17 -2.88
N THR A 825 1.70 -3.16 -2.89
CA THR A 825 3.09 -3.25 -2.26
C THR A 825 4.37 -3.19 -3.16
N SER A 826 5.51 -2.57 -2.77
CA SER A 826 6.49 -1.84 -3.65
C SER A 826 7.36 -2.52 -4.72
N ASN A 827 6.90 -3.63 -5.29
CA ASN A 827 7.63 -4.43 -6.28
C ASN A 827 6.73 -5.18 -7.31
N GLY A 828 5.41 -5.00 -7.35
CA GLY A 828 4.57 -5.38 -8.52
C GLY A 828 3.46 -6.46 -8.49
N GLN A 829 3.26 -7.31 -7.45
CA GLN A 829 2.16 -8.36 -7.31
C GLN A 829 0.75 -7.73 -7.12
N GLN A 830 -0.33 -8.23 -6.47
CA GLN A 830 -1.60 -7.45 -6.14
C GLN A 830 -2.37 -7.86 -4.77
N LEU A 831 -2.94 -6.92 -3.94
CA LEU A 831 -3.48 -6.74 -2.51
C LEU A 831 -4.80 -5.88 -2.10
N ALA A 832 -5.15 -4.61 -2.48
CA ALA A 832 -6.56 -4.05 -2.37
C ALA A 832 -7.07 -2.97 -3.42
N THR A 833 -8.35 -2.90 -3.91
CA THR A 833 -8.76 -2.07 -5.14
C THR A 833 -10.07 -1.25 -5.13
N LEU A 834 -9.98 0.04 -4.79
CA LEU A 834 -11.03 0.71 -4.03
C LEU A 834 -12.12 1.41 -4.87
N SER A 835 -13.25 0.71 -5.00
CA SER A 835 -14.30 0.91 -6.00
C SER A 835 -15.53 1.74 -5.59
N HIS A 836 -15.97 2.68 -6.44
CA HIS A 836 -17.20 3.50 -6.38
C HIS A 836 -18.31 3.10 -7.39
N ALA A 837 -18.94 4.07 -8.06
CA ALA A 837 -19.69 3.92 -9.31
C ALA A 837 -19.13 4.71 -10.53
N ASP A 838 -18.64 5.95 -10.52
CA ASP A 838 -18.23 6.72 -11.74
C ASP A 838 -16.78 7.28 -11.59
N TRP A 839 -16.25 8.05 -12.53
CA TRP A 839 -14.85 8.52 -12.61
C TRP A 839 -14.24 9.04 -11.27
N VAL A 840 -13.18 8.48 -10.68
CA VAL A 840 -12.49 9.14 -9.55
C VAL A 840 -11.63 10.29 -10.04
N ASN A 841 -11.60 11.39 -9.30
CA ASN A 841 -10.95 12.62 -9.74
C ASN A 841 -9.80 13.03 -8.81
N ALA A 842 -9.83 12.58 -7.55
CA ALA A 842 -8.67 12.53 -6.66
C ALA A 842 -8.85 11.47 -5.57
N ALA A 843 -7.75 11.12 -4.91
CA ALA A 843 -7.61 10.29 -3.73
C ALA A 843 -6.22 10.57 -3.10
N GLN A 844 -6.03 10.28 -1.81
CA GLN A 844 -4.68 10.16 -1.22
C GLN A 844 -4.67 9.19 -0.02
N PHE A 845 -3.48 8.88 0.49
CA PHE A 845 -3.19 8.15 1.72
C PHE A 845 -3.17 8.98 2.99
N SER A 846 -3.58 8.39 4.11
CA SER A 846 -3.20 8.81 5.46
C SER A 846 -1.70 8.91 5.67
N VAL A 847 -1.31 9.78 6.59
CA VAL A 847 0.10 9.99 6.93
C VAL A 847 0.67 8.81 7.72
N ASP A 848 -0.18 8.10 8.47
CA ASP A 848 0.12 6.76 9.02
C ASP A 848 0.24 5.66 7.94
N GLY A 849 -0.11 5.94 6.68
CA GLY A 849 -0.07 5.00 5.56
C GLY A 849 -1.15 3.90 5.58
N ASN A 850 -1.98 3.79 6.62
CA ASN A 850 -2.88 2.65 6.84
C ASN A 850 -4.31 2.83 6.31
N ARG A 851 -4.64 4.00 5.75
CA ARG A 851 -6.00 4.36 5.31
C ARG A 851 -6.02 5.21 4.05
N ILE A 852 -7.06 5.06 3.27
CA ILE A 852 -7.17 5.61 1.92
C ILE A 852 -8.54 6.28 1.72
N LEU A 853 -8.61 7.31 0.89
CA LEU A 853 -9.78 8.16 0.68
C LEU A 853 -9.80 8.55 -0.78
N THR A 854 -10.88 8.20 -1.44
CA THR A 854 -11.02 8.11 -2.90
C THR A 854 -12.34 8.76 -3.31
N ALA A 855 -12.49 9.37 -4.50
CA ALA A 855 -13.65 10.22 -4.82
C ALA A 855 -14.11 10.27 -6.28
N SER A 856 -15.36 9.90 -6.50
CA SER A 856 -15.95 9.43 -7.76
C SER A 856 -17.15 10.22 -8.31
N ARG A 857 -17.23 10.35 -9.63
CA ARG A 857 -18.36 10.98 -10.34
C ARG A 857 -19.75 10.39 -10.05
N ASP A 858 -19.86 9.28 -9.30
CA ASP A 858 -21.10 8.62 -8.91
C ASP A 858 -21.82 9.28 -7.76
N ARG A 859 -21.42 10.49 -7.39
CA ARG A 859 -21.94 11.08 -6.16
C ARG A 859 -21.47 10.31 -4.94
N THR A 860 -20.32 9.64 -4.99
CA THR A 860 -19.67 9.06 -3.82
C THR A 860 -18.18 9.33 -3.76
N ALA A 861 -17.65 9.35 -2.55
CA ALA A 861 -16.27 9.03 -2.28
C ALA A 861 -16.25 7.88 -1.25
N LYS A 862 -15.09 7.42 -0.79
CA LYS A 862 -15.00 6.29 0.16
C LYS A 862 -13.72 6.41 0.98
N LEU A 863 -13.82 6.19 2.29
CA LEU A 863 -12.71 5.91 3.19
C LEU A 863 -12.51 4.40 3.28
N TRP A 864 -11.25 3.97 3.30
CA TRP A 864 -10.85 2.57 3.30
C TRP A 864 -9.69 2.32 4.28
N ASN A 865 -9.54 1.06 4.70
CA ASN A 865 -8.31 0.55 5.30
C ASN A 865 -7.45 -0.14 4.24
N LEU A 866 -6.37 -0.79 4.67
CA LEU A 866 -5.46 -1.50 3.76
C LEU A 866 -5.97 -2.85 3.22
N HIS A 867 -7.22 -3.23 3.50
CA HIS A 867 -7.75 -4.57 3.25
C HIS A 867 -9.12 -4.52 2.53
N GLU A 868 -9.24 -3.64 1.52
CA GLU A 868 -10.43 -3.43 0.67
C GLU A 868 -11.72 -2.97 1.40
N GLN A 869 -11.75 -2.92 2.73
CA GLN A 869 -12.95 -2.55 3.46
C GLN A 869 -13.20 -1.04 3.34
N VAL A 870 -14.37 -0.69 2.80
CA VAL A 870 -14.95 0.66 2.96
C VAL A 870 -15.18 0.90 4.45
N LEU A 871 -14.25 1.57 5.12
CA LEU A 871 -14.45 2.04 6.49
C LEU A 871 -15.67 2.97 6.55
N ARG A 872 -15.85 3.85 5.55
CA ARG A 872 -17.06 4.68 5.39
C ARG A 872 -17.31 5.09 3.93
N LEU A 873 -18.57 5.05 3.48
CA LEU A 873 -19.03 5.60 2.20
C LEU A 873 -19.38 7.10 2.35
N ILE A 874 -19.18 7.88 1.28
CA ILE A 874 -19.27 9.34 1.24
C ILE A 874 -20.27 9.82 0.17
N ASN A 875 -21.59 9.83 0.37
CA ASN A 875 -22.50 10.19 -0.72
C ASN A 875 -22.75 11.70 -0.93
N HIS A 876 -23.10 12.06 -2.17
CA HIS A 876 -23.41 13.39 -2.67
C HIS A 876 -24.58 13.43 -3.70
N GLN A 877 -24.88 14.56 -4.39
CA GLN A 877 -25.97 14.63 -5.41
C GLN A 877 -25.51 14.73 -6.89
N ALA A 878 -24.21 14.68 -7.19
CA ALA A 878 -23.57 14.76 -8.51
C ALA A 878 -22.04 14.35 -8.50
N ILE A 879 -21.23 14.78 -9.46
CA ILE A 879 -19.90 14.24 -9.84
C ILE A 879 -18.72 14.48 -8.85
N VAL A 880 -18.18 13.50 -8.10
CA VAL A 880 -17.18 13.72 -7.00
C VAL A 880 -15.74 14.03 -7.47
N VAL A 881 -15.47 15.28 -7.85
CA VAL A 881 -14.23 15.89 -8.37
C VAL A 881 -12.98 15.84 -7.44
N SER A 882 -13.07 15.38 -6.18
CA SER A 882 -11.87 15.06 -5.37
C SER A 882 -12.10 14.28 -4.10
N ALA A 883 -11.05 13.61 -3.62
CA ALA A 883 -10.77 13.08 -2.28
C ALA A 883 -9.26 13.26 -2.07
N GLN A 884 -8.77 13.53 -0.85
CA GLN A 884 -7.32 13.41 -0.56
C GLN A 884 -6.99 13.33 0.94
N PHE A 885 -5.69 13.25 1.27
CA PHE A 885 -5.16 13.48 2.62
C PHE A 885 -4.11 14.66 2.63
N SER A 886 -3.41 14.85 3.76
CA SER A 886 -3.90 15.79 4.80
C SER A 886 -3.00 15.39 6.02
N PRO A 887 -2.17 16.25 6.66
CA PRO A 887 -0.93 15.89 7.36
C PRO A 887 -0.94 15.01 8.60
N SER A 888 -2.10 14.64 9.16
CA SER A 888 -2.13 13.77 10.34
C SER A 888 -2.77 12.40 10.11
N GLY A 889 -4.04 12.32 9.69
CA GLY A 889 -4.70 11.04 9.34
C GLY A 889 -5.98 10.60 10.07
N GLU A 890 -6.59 11.32 11.03
CA GLU A 890 -7.93 11.04 11.65
C GLU A 890 -9.14 12.05 11.38
N THR A 891 -9.69 12.27 10.15
CA THR A 891 -10.58 13.38 9.60
C THR A 891 -10.52 13.65 8.02
N LEU A 892 -11.57 13.67 7.15
CA LEU A 892 -11.49 13.54 5.63
C LEU A 892 -12.34 14.49 4.73
N LEU A 893 -12.04 14.71 3.41
CA LEU A 893 -12.86 15.53 2.44
C LEU A 893 -13.01 15.00 1.01
N THR A 894 -14.11 15.38 0.32
CA THR A 894 -14.55 14.78 -0.95
C THR A 894 -15.48 15.67 -1.84
N GLY A 895 -15.68 15.41 -3.19
CA GLY A 895 -15.98 16.16 -4.51
C GLY A 895 -17.27 16.55 -5.38
N SER A 896 -18.60 16.37 -5.15
CA SER A 896 -19.74 16.20 -6.20
C SER A 896 -20.45 17.29 -7.14
N ALA A 897 -20.43 17.40 -8.48
CA ALA A 897 -21.00 18.51 -9.38
C ALA A 897 -22.13 19.55 -8.99
N ASP A 898 -22.95 19.41 -7.96
CA ASP A 898 -24.09 20.28 -7.57
C ASP A 898 -23.74 21.60 -6.77
N GLY A 899 -22.51 21.81 -6.27
CA GLY A 899 -22.08 22.85 -5.27
C GLY A 899 -22.17 22.54 -3.74
N THR A 900 -21.22 21.79 -3.14
CA THR A 900 -21.05 21.15 -1.75
C THR A 900 -19.58 21.32 -1.45
N ALA A 901 -19.13 21.20 -0.21
CA ALA A 901 -17.93 20.42 -0.02
C ALA A 901 -18.05 19.39 1.09
N ARG A 902 -18.30 18.10 0.89
CA ARG A 902 -18.50 17.19 2.04
C ARG A 902 -17.19 16.82 2.68
N LEU A 903 -16.98 17.32 3.89
CA LEU A 903 -16.13 16.61 4.83
C LEU A 903 -16.91 15.51 5.46
N TRP A 904 -16.10 14.72 6.13
CA TRP A 904 -16.34 13.43 6.64
C TRP A 904 -15.09 13.11 7.49
N ASN A 905 -14.88 11.90 7.98
CA ASN A 905 -13.80 11.58 8.93
C ASN A 905 -13.76 10.08 9.25
N ALA A 906 -12.87 9.64 10.15
CA ALA A 906 -12.74 8.21 10.41
C ALA A 906 -13.93 7.57 11.18
N LYS A 907 -15.02 8.29 11.55
CA LYS A 907 -16.23 7.62 12.13
C LYS A 907 -17.61 7.85 11.49
N GLY A 908 -17.86 8.75 10.54
CA GLY A 908 -19.04 8.59 9.65
C GLY A 908 -20.14 9.66 9.56
N GLN A 909 -20.10 10.82 10.24
CA GLN A 909 -21.26 11.75 10.30
C GLN A 909 -20.95 13.19 9.77
N VAL A 910 -21.97 14.04 9.54
CA VAL A 910 -21.87 15.31 8.76
C VAL A 910 -21.60 16.55 9.61
N LEU A 911 -20.40 17.08 9.50
CA LEU A 911 -19.94 18.28 10.21
C LEU A 911 -20.17 19.61 9.41
N ALA A 912 -21.16 19.58 8.49
CA ALA A 912 -22.06 20.61 7.89
C ALA A 912 -21.86 21.46 6.57
N THR A 913 -23.01 21.81 5.98
CA THR A 913 -23.37 22.25 4.60
C THR A 913 -23.28 23.73 4.16
N LEU A 914 -23.14 24.01 2.85
CA LEU A 914 -23.02 25.34 2.21
C LEU A 914 -24.06 25.51 1.01
N LEU A 915 -23.98 26.51 0.08
CA LEU A 915 -24.97 26.76 -1.04
C LEU A 915 -24.38 27.35 -2.40
N HIS A 916 -24.17 26.62 -3.54
CA HIS A 916 -23.52 27.19 -4.76
C HIS A 916 -24.37 27.47 -6.00
N GLN A 917 -23.70 28.11 -6.98
CA GLN A 917 -24.19 28.47 -8.30
C GLN A 917 -23.46 27.74 -9.45
N GLY A 918 -22.54 26.78 -9.21
CA GLY A 918 -21.85 26.08 -10.32
C GLY A 918 -20.99 24.84 -10.00
N VAL A 919 -20.58 24.20 -11.10
CA VAL A 919 -19.73 23.00 -11.18
C VAL A 919 -18.28 23.36 -10.85
N ILE A 920 -17.47 22.33 -10.64
CA ILE A 920 -16.15 22.38 -10.02
C ILE A 920 -15.13 21.58 -10.82
N ASN A 921 -13.87 22.03 -10.73
CA ASN A 921 -12.77 21.48 -11.46
C ASN A 921 -11.58 20.97 -10.61
N SER A 922 -11.12 21.60 -9.51
CA SER A 922 -9.79 21.21 -8.99
C SER A 922 -9.30 21.69 -7.63
N THR A 923 -8.39 20.87 -7.08
CA THR A 923 -8.24 20.49 -5.68
C THR A 923 -6.83 19.95 -5.42
N ARG A 924 -6.20 20.41 -4.33
CA ARG A 924 -5.16 19.69 -3.56
C ARG A 924 -5.41 19.98 -2.04
N PHE A 925 -4.63 19.44 -1.10
CA PHE A 925 -4.59 19.83 0.34
C PHE A 925 -3.26 20.55 0.67
N SER A 926 -3.14 21.08 1.88
CA SER A 926 -2.06 21.90 2.44
C SER A 926 -0.79 21.10 2.91
N PRO A 927 0.31 21.65 3.49
CA PRO A 927 1.44 20.94 4.10
C PRO A 927 1.36 20.95 5.62
N ASN A 928 0.59 21.87 6.22
CA ASN A 928 0.43 21.93 7.65
C ASN A 928 -1.07 21.81 8.05
N GLY A 929 -1.98 22.67 7.58
CA GLY A 929 -3.39 22.28 7.27
C GLY A 929 -4.66 23.15 7.20
N ASN A 930 -5.02 23.86 8.26
CA ASN A 930 -6.25 24.46 8.80
C ASN A 930 -7.26 25.05 7.83
N ARG A 931 -7.07 25.14 6.51
CA ARG A 931 -7.95 25.82 5.54
C ARG A 931 -8.07 25.06 4.17
N LEU A 932 -8.92 25.49 3.19
CA LEU A 932 -9.20 24.86 1.84
C LEU A 932 -9.31 25.59 0.48
N LEU A 933 -8.82 24.92 -0.57
CA LEU A 933 -8.46 25.44 -1.90
C LEU A 933 -9.27 24.90 -3.05
N THR A 934 -9.94 25.69 -3.90
CA THR A 934 -11.14 25.16 -4.59
C THR A 934 -11.51 25.85 -5.93
N ALA A 935 -11.32 25.23 -7.11
CA ALA A 935 -11.47 25.82 -8.48
C ALA A 935 -12.79 25.56 -9.33
N SER A 936 -13.71 26.54 -9.58
CA SER A 936 -15.09 26.31 -10.15
C SER A 936 -15.39 26.72 -11.62
N ASP A 937 -16.67 26.70 -12.04
CA ASP A 937 -17.16 27.18 -13.35
C ASP A 937 -17.90 28.55 -13.32
N ASP A 938 -18.68 28.90 -12.29
CA ASP A 938 -19.50 30.15 -12.19
C ASP A 938 -18.75 31.45 -11.79
N ASN A 939 -17.49 31.53 -12.23
CA ASN A 939 -16.59 32.68 -12.22
C ASN A 939 -16.18 33.44 -10.90
N THR A 940 -16.15 32.95 -9.65
CA THR A 940 -15.83 33.75 -8.39
C THR A 940 -14.86 33.18 -7.28
N GLY A 941 -14.89 33.61 -5.99
CA GLY A 941 -14.48 32.72 -4.87
C GLY A 941 -14.23 33.21 -3.42
N LYS A 942 -15.11 32.96 -2.41
CA LYS A 942 -14.95 33.00 -0.92
C LYS A 942 -13.77 32.10 -0.49
N VAL A 943 -13.58 31.76 0.77
CA VAL A 943 -12.78 30.57 1.16
C VAL A 943 -13.18 30.16 2.54
N TRP A 944 -12.65 29.02 2.92
CA TRP A 944 -12.95 28.31 4.12
C TRP A 944 -11.77 28.01 5.02
N ASP A 945 -12.03 28.25 6.29
CA ASP A 945 -11.19 27.83 7.38
C ASP A 945 -11.57 26.49 7.91
N LEU A 946 -10.97 26.10 9.04
CA LEU A 946 -11.37 24.86 9.67
C LEU A 946 -12.87 24.86 9.73
N THR A 947 -13.59 25.96 10.07
CA THR A 947 -14.86 26.05 10.85
C THR A 947 -16.18 26.48 10.22
N GLY A 948 -16.23 27.56 9.46
CA GLY A 948 -17.26 27.93 8.49
C GLY A 948 -18.79 27.96 8.67
N GLN A 949 -19.38 29.06 9.15
CA GLN A 949 -20.25 29.83 8.24
C GLN A 949 -19.38 30.37 7.06
N LEU A 950 -19.32 31.62 6.60
CA LEU A 950 -18.55 31.95 5.37
C LEU A 950 -17.57 33.09 5.54
N LEU A 951 -16.51 33.17 4.72
CA LEU A 951 -15.41 34.09 5.02
C LEU A 951 -15.61 35.61 4.49
N ALA A 952 -14.64 37.04 2.30
CA ALA A 952 -14.33 38.46 1.94
C ALA A 952 -14.71 38.68 0.49
N THR A 953 -13.74 38.86 -0.41
CA THR A 953 -13.98 39.23 -1.80
C THR A 953 -13.04 38.54 -2.95
N LEU A 954 -13.43 38.22 -4.25
CA LEU A 954 -13.00 37.67 -5.60
C LEU A 954 -14.04 37.50 -6.86
N PRO A 955 -13.93 38.04 -8.15
CA PRO A 955 -14.49 37.38 -9.38
C PRO A 955 -13.63 37.32 -10.68
N HIS A 956 -14.16 36.74 -11.77
CA HIS A 956 -13.55 36.64 -13.11
C HIS A 956 -14.49 36.81 -14.31
N GLN A 957 -13.87 36.80 -15.49
CA GLN A 957 -14.50 36.79 -16.81
C GLN A 957 -14.48 35.39 -17.50
N GLY A 958 -14.27 34.30 -16.74
CA GLY A 958 -14.29 32.93 -17.29
C GLY A 958 -13.84 31.82 -16.31
N ARG A 959 -14.42 30.62 -16.47
CA ARG A 959 -14.23 29.41 -15.65
C ARG A 959 -12.77 29.07 -15.34
N VAL A 960 -12.52 28.29 -14.29
CA VAL A 960 -11.17 27.82 -13.95
C VAL A 960 -10.96 26.36 -14.29
N VAL A 961 -9.69 26.02 -14.50
CA VAL A 961 -9.30 24.64 -14.77
C VAL A 961 -8.73 23.97 -13.52
N SER A 962 -7.94 24.69 -12.70
CA SER A 962 -7.08 24.00 -11.72
C SER A 962 -6.57 24.80 -10.52
N ALA A 963 -7.04 24.46 -9.30
CA ALA A 963 -6.56 24.96 -8.00
C ALA A 963 -5.67 23.93 -7.33
N VAL A 964 -4.51 24.37 -6.89
CA VAL A 964 -3.36 23.52 -6.60
C VAL A 964 -2.38 24.30 -5.71
N PHE A 965 -1.36 23.70 -5.10
CA PHE A 965 -1.00 24.06 -3.73
C PHE A 965 0.53 24.17 -3.43
N SER A 966 0.95 25.23 -2.74
CA SER A 966 2.23 25.74 -2.12
C SER A 966 2.96 25.16 -0.84
N PRO A 967 3.78 24.10 -0.79
CA PRO A 967 4.35 23.43 0.42
C PRO A 967 5.12 24.19 1.51
N ASP A 968 5.42 25.46 1.33
CA ASP A 968 5.93 26.43 2.32
C ASP A 968 4.90 27.40 2.83
N GLY A 969 3.71 27.10 2.45
CA GLY A 969 2.69 28.03 2.53
C GLY A 969 2.35 28.69 1.24
N ASN A 970 3.16 29.64 0.93
CA ASN A 970 2.65 30.87 1.47
C ASN A 970 1.89 31.59 0.33
N ARG A 971 1.92 31.09 -0.94
CA ARG A 971 1.37 31.67 -2.21
C ARG A 971 0.10 30.90 -2.78
N ILE A 972 -0.77 31.50 -3.64
CA ILE A 972 -2.27 31.29 -3.85
C ILE A 972 -3.06 31.29 -5.28
N LEU A 973 -2.92 30.50 -6.38
CA LEU A 973 -3.35 30.92 -7.78
C LEU A 973 -4.02 29.93 -8.76
N THR A 974 -4.07 30.32 -10.04
CA THR A 974 -5.31 30.37 -10.79
C THR A 974 -5.18 30.16 -12.30
N ALA A 975 -6.00 29.25 -12.85
CA ALA A 975 -5.83 28.56 -14.15
C ALA A 975 -6.96 28.85 -15.16
N SER A 976 -6.74 29.28 -16.42
CA SER A 976 -7.75 30.13 -17.10
C SER A 976 -8.29 29.82 -18.50
N ALA A 977 -9.61 29.66 -18.61
CA ALA A 977 -10.30 29.88 -19.89
C ALA A 977 -10.24 31.35 -20.38
N ASP A 978 -10.13 32.33 -19.47
CA ASP A 978 -10.18 33.77 -19.72
C ASP A 978 -8.86 34.44 -20.15
N LYS A 979 -7.80 33.66 -20.38
CA LYS A 979 -6.47 34.12 -20.87
C LYS A 979 -5.47 34.69 -19.84
N THR A 980 -5.67 34.63 -18.51
CA THR A 980 -4.87 35.47 -17.54
C THR A 980 -4.41 34.81 -16.20
N ALA A 981 -3.39 35.30 -15.43
CA ALA A 981 -3.16 35.01 -13.96
C ALA A 981 -2.36 36.12 -13.12
N LYS A 982 -2.42 36.38 -11.79
CA LYS A 982 -1.73 37.52 -11.07
C LYS A 982 -0.59 36.92 -10.32
N LEU A 983 -0.44 37.31 -9.07
CA LEU A 983 -0.49 36.41 -7.95
C LEU A 983 -1.17 37.19 -6.71
N TRP A 984 -1.72 36.63 -5.59
CA TRP A 984 -2.59 37.20 -4.47
C TRP A 984 -2.50 36.48 -3.11
N MET A 985 -2.86 37.07 -1.99
CA MET A 985 -2.63 36.46 -0.67
C MET A 985 -3.65 35.36 -0.30
N PRO A 986 -3.39 34.55 0.73
CA PRO A 986 -4.45 33.82 1.41
C PRO A 986 -5.27 34.76 2.27
N ASP A 987 -4.93 36.04 2.26
CA ASP A 987 -5.76 37.17 2.50
C ASP A 987 -5.91 38.21 1.35
N GLY A 988 -5.42 37.87 0.14
CA GLY A 988 -5.96 38.16 -1.20
C GLY A 988 -5.82 39.54 -1.86
N LYS A 989 -4.64 40.02 -2.27
CA LYS A 989 -4.53 41.22 -3.13
C LYS A 989 -4.11 40.79 -4.52
N LEU A 990 -4.85 41.09 -5.58
CA LEU A 990 -4.36 41.07 -6.97
C LEU A 990 -3.10 41.92 -7.09
N LEU A 991 -2.15 41.55 -7.96
CA LEU A 991 -0.83 42.18 -7.93
C LEU A 991 -0.29 42.93 -9.20
N LYS A 992 -0.56 42.64 -10.51
CA LYS A 992 -0.14 43.49 -11.71
C LYS A 992 -0.75 43.14 -13.13
N THR A 993 -0.14 42.35 -14.06
CA THR A 993 -0.71 42.04 -15.44
C THR A 993 -0.17 40.77 -16.21
N LEU A 994 -0.91 39.64 -16.42
CA LEU A 994 -0.50 38.42 -17.19
C LEU A 994 -1.56 38.10 -18.26
N THR A 995 -1.13 37.88 -19.49
CA THR A 995 -2.01 37.82 -20.64
C THR A 995 -1.53 36.86 -21.74
N HIS A 996 -2.36 35.85 -21.99
CA HIS A 996 -2.34 35.02 -23.20
C HIS A 996 -3.03 35.68 -24.37
N GLN A 997 -2.84 35.04 -25.53
CA GLN A 997 -3.71 35.25 -26.68
C GLN A 997 -4.81 34.18 -26.79
N GLY A 998 -4.68 33.01 -26.14
CA GLY A 998 -5.68 31.93 -26.10
C GLY A 998 -6.05 31.45 -24.68
N PRO A 999 -7.05 30.56 -24.54
CA PRO A 999 -7.37 29.85 -23.30
C PRO A 999 -6.19 29.03 -22.76
N VAL A 1000 -6.26 28.67 -21.49
CA VAL A 1000 -5.08 28.43 -20.67
C VAL A 1000 -5.29 27.30 -19.67
N LEU A 1001 -4.36 26.33 -19.67
CA LEU A 1001 -4.74 24.84 -19.57
C LEU A 1001 -4.40 24.53 -18.03
N THR A 1002 -3.16 24.26 -17.63
CA THR A 1002 -2.72 23.84 -16.27
C THR A 1002 -1.48 24.61 -15.80
N ALA A 1003 -1.09 24.84 -14.53
CA ALA A 1003 -1.63 24.55 -13.17
C ALA A 1003 -0.84 23.85 -12.03
N GLU A 1004 0.26 24.44 -11.55
CA GLU A 1004 1.26 23.91 -10.58
C GLU A 1004 1.89 25.09 -9.83
N PHE A 1005 2.72 24.95 -8.77
CA PHE A 1005 4.09 25.53 -8.52
C PHE A 1005 5.01 24.38 -8.03
N SER A 1006 6.32 24.66 -7.91
CA SER A 1006 7.40 23.67 -7.85
C SER A 1006 8.21 23.68 -6.52
N ARG A 1007 8.95 22.64 -6.07
CA ARG A 1007 9.80 22.59 -4.81
C ARG A 1007 10.97 23.63 -4.67
N MET A 1008 12.30 23.38 -4.94
CA MET A 1008 13.58 24.18 -4.64
C MET A 1008 13.56 25.61 -4.08
N SER A 1009 12.62 26.37 -4.55
CA SER A 1009 12.27 27.66 -4.09
C SER A 1009 12.93 28.83 -4.87
N ASP A 1010 12.33 29.13 -6.03
CA ASP A 1010 12.95 29.08 -7.34
C ASP A 1010 12.05 29.68 -8.51
N ALA A 1011 11.11 28.99 -9.17
CA ALA A 1011 10.75 29.17 -10.62
C ALA A 1011 9.26 29.11 -11.29
N ILE A 1012 8.53 30.11 -11.90
CA ILE A 1012 7.05 29.98 -12.34
C ILE A 1012 6.61 29.56 -13.81
N VAL A 1013 6.53 28.24 -14.21
CA VAL A 1013 6.21 27.52 -15.53
C VAL A 1013 4.78 27.08 -16.01
N THR A 1014 4.40 27.21 -17.32
CA THR A 1014 3.14 27.93 -17.71
C THR A 1014 2.44 27.69 -19.15
N ALA A 1015 1.30 27.07 -19.60
CA ALA A 1015 0.75 27.29 -21.01
C ALA A 1015 -0.76 27.29 -21.38
N SER A 1016 -0.97 27.51 -22.69
CA SER A 1016 -2.21 27.83 -23.42
C SER A 1016 -2.34 27.10 -24.77
N GLU A 1017 -3.52 27.23 -25.35
CA GLU A 1017 -3.81 26.97 -26.75
C GLU A 1017 -3.06 27.92 -27.73
N ASP A 1018 -2.42 29.00 -27.25
CA ASP A 1018 -1.69 29.97 -28.09
C ASP A 1018 -0.29 29.54 -28.59
N GLY A 1019 0.13 28.30 -28.30
CA GLY A 1019 1.39 27.68 -28.73
C GLY A 1019 2.71 28.34 -28.25
N LEU A 1020 2.67 29.47 -27.54
CA LEU A 1020 3.78 30.41 -27.43
C LEU A 1020 4.33 30.60 -26.01
N ALA A 1021 5.64 30.39 -25.83
CA ALA A 1021 6.16 29.94 -24.56
C ALA A 1021 7.12 30.86 -23.79
N LYS A 1022 6.65 32.02 -23.34
CA LYS A 1022 7.36 33.10 -22.60
C LYS A 1022 7.98 32.60 -21.26
N LEU A 1023 8.86 33.35 -20.53
CA LEU A 1023 9.55 32.92 -19.26
C LEU A 1023 9.16 33.65 -17.97
N TRP A 1024 8.63 33.05 -16.89
CA TRP A 1024 8.82 33.63 -15.55
C TRP A 1024 9.10 32.73 -14.33
N ASN A 1025 8.76 33.16 -13.12
CA ASN A 1025 9.60 33.44 -11.94
C ASN A 1025 8.51 33.88 -10.92
N TYR A 1026 8.66 33.75 -9.61
CA TYR A 1026 7.72 34.31 -8.60
C TYR A 1026 7.64 35.83 -8.84
N ASP A 1027 6.73 36.41 -9.69
CA ASP A 1027 7.05 37.38 -10.78
C ASP A 1027 6.39 38.81 -10.93
N GLY A 1028 6.31 39.42 -12.15
CA GLY A 1028 5.66 40.72 -12.67
C GLY A 1028 6.05 41.70 -13.92
N THR A 1029 7.19 41.72 -14.70
CA THR A 1029 7.38 42.03 -16.18
C THR A 1029 7.97 41.05 -17.34
N LEU A 1030 8.92 40.06 -17.30
CA LEU A 1030 9.23 38.85 -18.22
C LEU A 1030 10.67 38.23 -18.07
N LEU A 1031 10.98 36.98 -18.56
CA LEU A 1031 12.34 36.49 -18.96
C LEU A 1031 12.65 35.86 -20.39
N ALA A 1032 11.89 34.96 -21.09
CA ALA A 1032 12.30 34.24 -22.35
C ALA A 1032 11.24 33.32 -23.07
N SER A 1033 11.03 33.44 -24.39
CA SER A 1033 10.00 32.69 -25.16
C SER A 1033 10.48 31.48 -25.99
N LEU A 1034 9.65 30.43 -26.15
CA LEU A 1034 10.07 29.08 -26.63
C LEU A 1034 9.03 28.43 -27.57
N PRO A 1035 8.75 29.00 -28.74
CA PRO A 1035 7.57 28.68 -29.54
C PRO A 1035 7.42 27.19 -29.94
N HIS A 1036 6.18 26.70 -29.89
CA HIS A 1036 5.72 25.51 -30.62
C HIS A 1036 4.75 25.90 -31.74
N ASN A 1037 4.55 25.00 -32.69
CA ASN A 1037 3.86 25.32 -33.94
C ASN A 1037 2.32 25.22 -33.83
N LYS A 1038 1.80 24.73 -32.71
CA LYS A 1038 0.35 24.62 -32.41
C LYS A 1038 0.09 24.74 -30.92
N ALA A 1039 -1.20 24.84 -30.58
CA ALA A 1039 -1.76 24.67 -29.24
C ALA A 1039 -0.95 23.67 -28.42
N VAL A 1040 -0.39 24.19 -27.34
CA VAL A 1040 0.47 23.45 -26.44
C VAL A 1040 -0.40 22.89 -25.35
N VAL A 1041 -0.16 21.64 -24.97
CA VAL A 1041 -1.13 20.88 -24.18
C VAL A 1041 -0.84 20.96 -22.69
N SER A 1042 0.43 20.97 -22.27
CA SER A 1042 0.93 21.40 -20.94
C SER A 1042 2.52 21.55 -21.00
N ALA A 1043 3.41 21.78 -19.94
CA ALA A 1043 4.91 21.74 -19.63
C ALA A 1043 5.16 21.12 -18.24
N GLN A 1044 6.25 20.40 -17.93
CA GLN A 1044 6.45 19.81 -16.59
C GLN A 1044 7.80 20.11 -15.95
N PHE A 1045 7.88 20.86 -14.86
CA PHE A 1045 9.12 21.44 -14.34
C PHE A 1045 10.43 20.51 -14.31
N SER A 1046 10.58 19.46 -13.49
CA SER A 1046 11.81 18.79 -12.95
C SER A 1046 11.52 17.38 -12.24
N PRO A 1047 12.46 16.45 -11.80
CA PRO A 1047 13.01 16.25 -10.41
C PRO A 1047 14.24 16.96 -9.75
N ASP A 1048 15.15 17.80 -10.30
CA ASP A 1048 16.13 18.55 -9.42
C ASP A 1048 16.53 20.05 -9.67
N SER A 1049 16.22 20.57 -10.86
CA SER A 1049 16.66 21.72 -11.69
C SER A 1049 18.04 22.22 -12.35
N LYS A 1050 18.72 21.42 -13.24
CA LYS A 1050 19.74 21.67 -14.37
C LYS A 1050 19.30 21.84 -15.99
N LEU A 1051 18.33 21.20 -16.74
CA LEU A 1051 17.65 21.66 -18.06
C LEU A 1051 16.07 21.32 -18.22
N LEU A 1052 15.20 21.55 -19.28
CA LEU A 1052 13.67 21.26 -19.41
C LEU A 1052 13.09 20.50 -20.66
N VAL A 1053 11.77 20.15 -20.81
CA VAL A 1053 11.14 19.51 -22.02
C VAL A 1053 9.59 19.49 -22.28
N THR A 1054 9.17 19.50 -23.57
CA THR A 1054 7.88 20.16 -23.93
C THR A 1054 7.11 19.88 -25.25
N ALA A 1055 5.77 19.95 -25.31
CA ALA A 1055 4.92 19.50 -26.45
C ALA A 1055 3.46 20.01 -26.53
N SER A 1056 2.73 19.46 -27.51
CA SER A 1056 1.81 20.23 -28.31
C SER A 1056 1.00 19.33 -29.25
N ALA A 1057 -0.11 19.85 -29.76
CA ALA A 1057 -0.75 19.30 -30.94
C ALA A 1057 0.16 19.32 -32.21
N ASP A 1058 1.37 19.91 -32.16
CA ASP A 1058 2.31 20.03 -33.29
C ASP A 1058 3.10 18.77 -33.65
N GLY A 1059 2.98 17.68 -32.89
CA GLY A 1059 3.67 16.42 -33.22
C GLY A 1059 5.07 16.28 -32.62
N THR A 1060 5.60 17.29 -31.91
CA THR A 1060 6.93 17.22 -31.30
C THR A 1060 6.88 17.41 -29.80
N ALA A 1061 7.82 16.76 -29.09
CA ALA A 1061 8.34 17.35 -27.87
C ALA A 1061 9.74 17.96 -28.03
N LYS A 1062 10.17 18.90 -27.17
CA LYS A 1062 11.45 19.64 -27.30
C LYS A 1062 12.11 19.90 -25.95
N LEU A 1063 13.40 19.55 -25.79
CA LEU A 1063 14.11 19.51 -24.51
C LEU A 1063 15.09 20.64 -24.23
N TRP A 1064 14.55 21.79 -23.83
CA TRP A 1064 15.21 23.04 -23.44
C TRP A 1064 16.16 22.94 -22.24
N ASN A 1065 16.70 24.08 -21.78
CA ASN A 1065 17.59 24.20 -20.61
C ASN A 1065 17.27 25.37 -19.65
N ARG A 1066 18.14 25.67 -18.69
CA ARG A 1066 18.01 26.81 -17.77
C ARG A 1066 18.30 28.17 -18.46
N GLN A 1067 18.19 28.26 -19.79
CA GLN A 1067 18.68 29.37 -20.63
C GLN A 1067 18.03 29.43 -22.04
N ALA A 1068 16.78 28.98 -22.24
CA ALA A 1068 16.06 29.02 -23.53
C ALA A 1068 16.52 28.10 -24.67
N LYS A 1069 17.47 27.20 -24.45
CA LYS A 1069 18.06 26.38 -25.53
C LYS A 1069 17.54 24.96 -25.54
N VAL A 1070 16.88 24.55 -26.64
CA VAL A 1070 16.63 23.13 -26.95
C VAL A 1070 17.95 22.35 -26.95
N VAL A 1071 17.96 21.22 -26.26
CA VAL A 1071 19.05 20.25 -26.17
C VAL A 1071 18.68 18.93 -26.88
N ALA A 1072 17.42 18.68 -27.24
CA ALA A 1072 16.97 17.67 -28.22
C ALA A 1072 15.47 17.80 -28.59
N THR A 1073 15.07 17.44 -29.81
CA THR A 1073 13.67 17.43 -30.29
C THR A 1073 13.21 15.99 -30.57
N LEU A 1074 11.92 15.72 -30.37
CA LEU A 1074 11.42 14.41 -29.93
C LEU A 1074 10.12 14.05 -30.69
N PRO A 1075 10.24 13.56 -31.94
CA PRO A 1075 9.15 13.58 -32.89
C PRO A 1075 8.15 12.41 -32.76
N HIS A 1076 6.88 12.72 -32.98
CA HIS A 1076 5.76 11.81 -33.18
C HIS A 1076 5.06 12.08 -34.51
N GLN A 1077 4.19 11.15 -34.93
CA GLN A 1077 3.43 11.23 -36.19
C GLN A 1077 2.01 11.82 -35.98
N GLY A 1078 1.74 12.43 -34.83
CA GLY A 1078 0.45 13.03 -34.50
C GLY A 1078 0.46 13.79 -33.16
N PRO A 1079 -0.65 14.43 -32.76
CA PRO A 1079 -0.75 15.21 -31.53
C PRO A 1079 -0.24 14.48 -30.28
N VAL A 1080 0.71 15.12 -29.59
CA VAL A 1080 1.51 14.62 -28.47
C VAL A 1080 1.09 15.36 -27.19
N ASN A 1081 0.83 14.65 -26.09
CA ASN A 1081 -0.05 15.17 -25.02
C ASN A 1081 0.23 14.76 -23.53
N SER A 1082 1.42 14.36 -23.05
CA SER A 1082 1.81 13.93 -21.64
C SER A 1082 3.19 14.43 -21.35
N VAL A 1083 3.68 14.73 -20.13
CA VAL A 1083 5.09 15.15 -19.95
C VAL A 1083 5.97 14.47 -18.95
N GLN A 1084 5.68 13.25 -18.55
CA GLN A 1084 6.16 12.88 -17.24
C GLN A 1084 7.66 12.83 -17.14
N PHE A 1085 8.21 13.56 -16.17
CA PHE A 1085 9.42 13.08 -15.59
C PHE A 1085 9.24 12.03 -14.58
N SER A 1086 9.98 10.98 -14.89
CA SER A 1086 10.27 10.01 -13.93
C SER A 1086 10.74 10.58 -12.61
N PRO A 1087 10.49 9.79 -11.60
CA PRO A 1087 11.14 9.74 -10.36
C PRO A 1087 12.64 9.79 -10.16
N GLN A 1088 13.50 9.99 -11.15
CA GLN A 1088 14.94 10.09 -10.80
C GLN A 1088 15.91 10.51 -11.88
N GLY A 1089 15.61 10.37 -13.16
CA GLY A 1089 16.62 10.82 -14.11
C GLY A 1089 16.51 10.55 -15.60
N ASP A 1090 17.05 9.44 -16.14
CA ASP A 1090 17.47 9.13 -17.52
C ASP A 1090 16.58 8.57 -18.64
N SER A 1091 15.59 7.71 -18.39
CA SER A 1091 14.85 6.94 -19.39
C SER A 1091 13.40 7.39 -19.52
N ILE A 1092 12.75 7.24 -20.68
CA ILE A 1092 11.89 8.36 -21.09
C ILE A 1092 10.70 8.04 -22.02
N LEU A 1093 9.41 8.07 -21.69
CA LEU A 1093 8.32 7.44 -22.51
C LEU A 1093 7.25 8.30 -23.30
N THR A 1094 7.33 8.72 -24.58
CA THR A 1094 6.37 9.64 -25.29
C THR A 1094 5.08 8.94 -25.72
N ALA A 1095 3.98 9.63 -26.02
CA ALA A 1095 2.95 9.13 -26.95
C ALA A 1095 1.99 10.17 -27.49
N SER A 1096 1.18 9.67 -28.41
CA SER A 1096 0.45 10.48 -29.35
C SER A 1096 -0.82 9.76 -29.77
N ARG A 1097 -1.71 10.55 -30.38
CA ARG A 1097 -2.81 10.02 -31.20
C ARG A 1097 -2.32 9.27 -32.45
N ASP A 1098 -1.01 9.14 -32.67
CA ASP A 1098 -0.38 8.23 -33.64
C ASP A 1098 -0.38 6.74 -33.24
N ASN A 1099 -1.08 6.38 -32.16
CA ASN A 1099 -1.19 5.03 -31.59
C ASN A 1099 0.16 4.43 -31.11
N THR A 1100 1.27 5.18 -31.15
CA THR A 1100 2.59 4.73 -30.71
C THR A 1100 3.09 5.51 -29.51
N ALA A 1101 3.93 4.84 -28.73
CA ALA A 1101 4.15 5.25 -27.37
C ALA A 1101 5.52 4.74 -26.87
N ARG A 1102 6.53 5.59 -26.68
CA ARG A 1102 7.95 5.24 -26.93
C ARG A 1102 8.90 5.61 -25.79
N LEU A 1103 9.72 4.72 -25.25
CA LEU A 1103 10.83 5.05 -24.34
C LEU A 1103 11.98 5.75 -25.13
N TRP A 1104 12.81 6.59 -24.50
CA TRP A 1104 13.93 7.39 -25.03
C TRP A 1104 14.98 7.66 -23.93
N ASN A 1105 16.00 8.53 -24.16
CA ASN A 1105 17.07 8.97 -23.26
C ASN A 1105 17.44 10.48 -23.38
N LEU A 1106 18.38 10.99 -22.55
CA LEU A 1106 18.72 12.43 -22.40
C LEU A 1106 19.04 13.16 -23.67
N THR A 1107 19.72 12.46 -24.57
CA THR A 1107 20.21 12.97 -25.82
C THR A 1107 19.15 12.92 -26.91
N GLY A 1108 17.92 12.50 -26.57
CA GLY A 1108 16.80 12.40 -27.49
C GLY A 1108 16.71 11.09 -28.26
N LYS A 1109 17.47 10.04 -27.90
CA LYS A 1109 17.45 8.73 -28.58
C LYS A 1109 16.36 7.83 -27.99
N SER A 1110 15.53 7.20 -28.83
CA SER A 1110 14.52 6.22 -28.39
C SER A 1110 15.17 4.97 -27.76
N ILE A 1111 14.60 4.47 -26.64
CA ILE A 1111 14.93 3.21 -25.97
C ILE A 1111 13.91 2.11 -26.35
N ALA A 1112 12.62 2.42 -26.49
CA ALA A 1112 11.57 1.43 -26.84
C ALA A 1112 10.39 2.07 -27.57
N ILE A 1113 9.56 1.28 -28.27
CA ILE A 1113 8.35 1.76 -28.98
C ILE A 1113 7.22 0.76 -28.76
N LEU A 1114 6.31 1.10 -27.85
CA LEU A 1114 5.19 0.26 -27.44
C LEU A 1114 3.92 0.77 -28.15
N ARG A 1115 3.14 -0.13 -28.78
CA ARG A 1115 2.16 0.24 -29.82
C ARG A 1115 0.74 -0.23 -29.48
N HIS A 1116 -0.26 0.52 -29.94
CA HIS A 1116 -1.68 0.19 -29.81
C HIS A 1116 -2.40 0.11 -31.16
N GLN A 1117 -3.61 -0.45 -31.13
CA GLN A 1117 -4.52 -0.50 -32.27
C GLN A 1117 -5.37 0.78 -32.40
N ALA A 1118 -5.60 1.49 -31.30
CA ALA A 1118 -6.32 2.78 -31.26
C ALA A 1118 -5.49 3.84 -30.53
N SER A 1119 -6.03 5.06 -30.37
CA SER A 1119 -5.25 6.20 -29.87
C SER A 1119 -4.71 5.94 -28.48
N VAL A 1120 -3.39 6.04 -28.35
CA VAL A 1120 -2.72 6.12 -27.05
C VAL A 1120 -2.98 7.53 -26.53
N LEU A 1121 -4.19 7.74 -26.01
CA LEU A 1121 -4.65 9.02 -25.45
C LEU A 1121 -3.77 9.52 -24.30
N SER A 1122 -2.76 8.72 -23.87
CA SER A 1122 -2.54 8.38 -22.46
C SER A 1122 -1.53 7.17 -22.32
N ALA A 1123 -0.59 7.01 -21.32
CA ALA A 1123 0.22 5.82 -20.78
C ALA A 1123 1.57 6.01 -19.86
N GLN A 1124 1.77 5.29 -18.70
CA GLN A 1124 2.60 5.67 -17.49
C GLN A 1124 3.43 4.46 -16.77
N PHE A 1125 3.69 4.31 -15.41
CA PHE A 1125 4.74 3.40 -14.72
C PHE A 1125 4.42 2.76 -13.16
N SER A 1126 5.18 1.95 -12.25
CA SER A 1126 5.19 1.61 -10.68
C SER A 1126 6.51 1.57 -9.80
N PRO A 1127 6.52 1.89 -8.47
CA PRO A 1127 7.35 1.53 -7.28
C PRO A 1127 8.74 0.89 -7.23
N ASP A 1128 9.29 0.49 -8.35
CA ASP A 1128 10.71 0.25 -8.52
C ASP A 1128 11.02 0.38 -10.03
N GLY A 1129 10.20 -0.27 -10.87
CA GLY A 1129 10.02 0.12 -12.28
C GLY A 1129 9.70 -0.88 -13.42
N ASN A 1130 10.68 -1.61 -14.04
CA ASN A 1130 10.85 -2.09 -15.42
C ASN A 1130 9.60 -2.07 -16.27
N THR A 1131 8.54 -2.72 -15.79
CA THR A 1131 7.26 -2.81 -16.45
C THR A 1131 6.79 -1.36 -16.93
N ILE A 1132 5.88 -1.21 -17.88
CA ILE A 1132 5.25 0.04 -18.39
C ILE A 1132 3.74 -0.30 -18.55
N LEU A 1133 2.82 0.67 -18.69
CA LEU A 1133 1.56 0.37 -19.40
C LEU A 1133 1.10 1.51 -20.27
N THR A 1134 0.35 1.09 -21.27
CA THR A 1134 -0.55 1.87 -22.11
C THR A 1134 -1.93 1.26 -22.24
N VAL A 1135 -2.84 2.07 -22.73
CA VAL A 1135 -4.13 1.62 -23.21
C VAL A 1135 -4.40 2.41 -24.49
N SER A 1136 -5.56 2.15 -25.04
CA SER A 1136 -6.24 2.90 -26.09
C SER A 1136 -7.74 2.71 -25.86
N ASP A 1137 -8.61 3.39 -26.61
CA ASP A 1137 -10.07 3.50 -26.36
C ASP A 1137 -10.86 2.19 -26.03
N TYR A 1138 -10.26 1.00 -26.20
CA TYR A 1138 -10.82 -0.33 -25.96
C TYR A 1138 -9.91 -1.35 -25.22
N LYS A 1139 -8.60 -1.11 -25.03
CA LYS A 1139 -7.65 -2.18 -24.65
C LYS A 1139 -6.39 -1.71 -23.91
N VAL A 1140 -5.97 -2.50 -22.92
CA VAL A 1140 -5.14 -2.15 -21.77
C VAL A 1140 -3.95 -3.11 -21.65
N ASN A 1141 -2.72 -2.63 -21.77
CA ASN A 1141 -1.51 -3.45 -21.96
C ASN A 1141 -0.38 -3.13 -20.98
N LEU A 1142 -0.07 -4.06 -20.08
CA LEU A 1142 1.18 -4.12 -19.32
C LEU A 1142 2.36 -4.35 -20.30
N TRP A 1143 3.52 -3.76 -20.05
CA TRP A 1143 4.77 -4.00 -20.78
C TRP A 1143 6.00 -3.90 -19.89
N ASP A 1144 7.23 -3.88 -20.42
CA ASP A 1144 8.45 -3.40 -19.76
C ASP A 1144 9.19 -2.24 -20.47
N ARG A 1145 10.40 -1.91 -19.96
CA ARG A 1145 11.25 -0.84 -20.50
C ARG A 1145 11.75 -1.15 -21.89
N LYS A 1146 12.04 -2.41 -22.16
CA LYS A 1146 12.54 -2.92 -23.43
C LYS A 1146 11.43 -2.83 -24.46
N GLY A 1147 10.20 -3.07 -24.01
CA GLY A 1147 8.95 -2.85 -24.73
C GLY A 1147 8.02 -4.07 -24.70
N ASP A 1148 8.34 -5.09 -23.90
CA ASP A 1148 7.72 -6.42 -23.99
C ASP A 1148 6.44 -6.49 -23.16
N ALA A 1149 5.32 -6.95 -23.75
CA ALA A 1149 4.01 -6.94 -23.11
C ALA A 1149 3.90 -7.96 -21.96
N VAL A 1150 3.60 -7.51 -20.73
CA VAL A 1150 3.55 -8.35 -19.52
C VAL A 1150 2.14 -8.82 -19.14
N ALA A 1151 1.09 -8.12 -19.57
CA ALA A 1151 -0.31 -8.60 -19.50
C ALA A 1151 -1.20 -7.76 -20.43
N SER A 1152 -2.45 -8.19 -20.63
CA SER A 1152 -3.45 -7.39 -21.35
C SER A 1152 -4.87 -7.68 -20.88
N LEU A 1153 -5.68 -6.64 -20.67
CA LEU A 1153 -7.12 -6.74 -20.42
C LEU A 1153 -7.93 -6.24 -21.63
N TYR A 1154 -9.11 -6.83 -21.78
CA TYR A 1154 -10.10 -6.52 -22.81
C TYR A 1154 -11.44 -6.22 -22.14
N HIS A 1155 -12.16 -5.21 -22.63
CA HIS A 1155 -13.56 -4.99 -22.27
C HIS A 1155 -14.42 -5.07 -23.54
N LEU A 1156 -15.24 -6.11 -23.65
CA LEU A 1156 -16.28 -6.28 -24.68
C LEU A 1156 -17.66 -6.47 -24.00
N PRO A 1157 -18.77 -6.22 -24.71
CA PRO A 1157 -19.99 -5.73 -24.08
C PRO A 1157 -20.90 -6.82 -23.51
N LEU A 1158 -21.88 -6.35 -22.75
CA LEU A 1158 -23.19 -6.99 -22.61
C LEU A 1158 -24.25 -6.04 -23.16
N SER A 1159 -25.12 -6.56 -24.03
CA SER A 1159 -26.32 -5.98 -24.63
C SER A 1159 -26.17 -4.95 -25.76
N LYS A 1160 -27.03 -5.12 -26.77
CA LYS A 1160 -27.19 -4.25 -27.95
C LYS A 1160 -27.98 -2.98 -27.60
N ALA A 1161 -27.32 -1.94 -27.10
CA ALA A 1161 -27.86 -0.59 -27.04
C ALA A 1161 -27.05 0.35 -27.95
N LEU A 1162 -27.51 0.54 -29.20
CA LEU A 1162 -26.94 1.49 -30.14
C LEU A 1162 -27.40 2.93 -29.83
N TYR A 1163 -26.94 3.51 -28.72
CA TYR A 1163 -26.71 4.96 -28.55
C TYR A 1163 -25.84 5.18 -27.30
N TYR A 1164 -24.70 5.86 -27.47
CA TYR A 1164 -23.68 6.17 -26.44
C TYR A 1164 -23.10 4.97 -25.67
N GLN A 1165 -22.04 4.38 -26.23
CA GLN A 1165 -21.22 3.39 -25.52
C GLN A 1165 -20.29 4.06 -24.49
N PRO A 1166 -20.18 3.53 -23.25
CA PRO A 1166 -19.33 4.09 -22.21
C PRO A 1166 -17.85 3.74 -22.47
N GLN A 1167 -17.19 4.58 -23.26
CA GLN A 1167 -15.76 4.51 -23.55
C GLN A 1167 -14.89 4.38 -22.29
N ILE A 1168 -13.68 3.87 -22.53
CA ILE A 1168 -12.62 3.82 -21.54
C ILE A 1168 -12.03 5.24 -21.30
N LYS A 1169 -12.06 5.80 -20.06
CA LYS A 1169 -12.02 7.27 -19.80
C LYS A 1169 -11.04 8.00 -18.82
N SER A 1170 -10.51 7.53 -17.66
CA SER A 1170 -9.39 8.22 -16.90
C SER A 1170 -8.51 7.54 -15.70
N ALA A 1171 -8.07 6.26 -15.69
CA ALA A 1171 -7.44 5.31 -14.67
C ALA A 1171 -5.94 5.23 -14.25
N GLN A 1172 -5.65 4.83 -12.98
CA GLN A 1172 -4.33 4.85 -12.27
C GLN A 1172 -4.01 3.72 -11.22
N PHE A 1173 -2.92 2.93 -11.38
CA PHE A 1173 -2.53 1.78 -10.50
C PHE A 1173 -1.80 2.31 -9.25
N SER A 1174 -2.55 2.52 -8.17
CA SER A 1174 -2.36 2.45 -6.70
C SER A 1174 -1.03 2.63 -5.86
N PRO A 1175 -1.08 2.50 -4.51
CA PRO A 1175 -0.05 2.44 -3.46
C PRO A 1175 1.23 1.65 -3.64
N ASP A 1176 1.80 1.23 -2.50
CA ASP A 1176 3.11 0.60 -2.36
C ASP A 1176 3.67 -0.06 -3.63
N GLY A 1177 2.98 -0.99 -4.29
CA GLY A 1177 3.11 -1.52 -5.69
C GLY A 1177 2.43 -2.88 -6.07
N HIS A 1178 1.24 -3.30 -5.53
CA HIS A 1178 0.17 -4.40 -5.56
C HIS A 1178 -1.48 -4.14 -5.64
N GLN A 1179 -2.35 -3.33 -6.33
CA GLN A 1179 -3.71 -3.62 -6.99
C GLN A 1179 -4.49 -2.51 -7.82
N PHE A 1180 -5.47 -2.88 -8.68
CA PHE A 1180 -5.82 -2.25 -10.00
C PHE A 1180 -7.26 -2.15 -10.53
N LEU A 1181 -7.80 -0.93 -10.61
CA LEU A 1181 -9.17 -0.55 -10.97
C LEU A 1181 -9.46 -0.32 -12.48
N THR A 1182 -10.75 -0.29 -12.84
CA THR A 1182 -11.25 -0.17 -14.23
C THR A 1182 -12.57 0.63 -14.40
N THR A 1183 -12.69 1.57 -15.37
CA THR A 1183 -13.91 2.38 -15.67
C THR A 1183 -14.91 1.67 -16.58
N SER A 1184 -16.06 2.35 -16.76
CA SER A 1184 -16.84 2.45 -18.00
C SER A 1184 -18.16 3.20 -17.66
N GLY A 1185 -18.16 4.53 -17.56
CA GLY A 1185 -19.35 5.30 -17.12
C GLY A 1185 -19.63 5.26 -15.61
N LYS A 1186 -20.75 4.63 -15.16
CA LYS A 1186 -21.35 4.69 -13.78
C LYS A 1186 -21.28 3.43 -12.84
N THR A 1187 -20.44 2.41 -13.06
CA THR A 1187 -20.16 1.28 -12.08
C THR A 1187 -18.69 0.74 -11.93
N VAL A 1188 -18.02 0.77 -10.77
CA VAL A 1188 -16.53 0.55 -10.64
C VAL A 1188 -16.13 -0.89 -10.33
N LYS A 1189 -14.86 -1.29 -10.56
CA LYS A 1189 -14.39 -2.66 -10.29
C LYS A 1189 -12.98 -2.82 -9.68
N LEU A 1190 -12.96 -3.70 -8.67
CA LEU A 1190 -11.90 -4.24 -7.79
C LEU A 1190 -11.19 -5.46 -8.46
N TRP A 1191 -9.85 -5.59 -8.36
CA TRP A 1191 -9.07 -6.71 -8.92
C TRP A 1191 -7.80 -7.05 -8.10
N TYR A 1192 -7.66 -8.31 -7.66
CA TYR A 1192 -6.48 -8.94 -7.00
C TYR A 1192 -5.52 -9.59 -8.03
N LYS A 1193 -4.28 -9.91 -7.64
CA LYS A 1193 -3.25 -10.63 -8.42
C LYS A 1193 -2.34 -11.32 -7.45
N ALA A 1194 -2.54 -12.60 -7.35
CA ALA A 1194 -1.55 -13.50 -6.82
C ALA A 1194 -0.77 -14.04 -8.03
N ASP A 1195 0.54 -14.19 -7.85
CA ASP A 1195 1.37 -15.15 -8.60
C ASP A 1195 1.21 -15.09 -10.13
N GLY A 1196 1.23 -13.87 -10.66
CA GLY A 1196 1.22 -13.57 -12.10
C GLY A 1196 -0.16 -13.50 -12.76
N ALA A 1197 -1.25 -13.86 -12.08
CA ALA A 1197 -2.61 -13.87 -12.63
C ALA A 1197 -3.55 -12.89 -11.90
N LEU A 1198 -4.63 -12.44 -12.56
CA LEU A 1198 -5.65 -11.53 -11.99
C LEU A 1198 -6.86 -12.31 -11.46
N GLN A 1199 -7.31 -12.05 -10.24
CA GLN A 1199 -8.51 -12.65 -9.63
C GLN A 1199 -9.34 -11.64 -8.81
N TRP A 1200 -10.50 -12.04 -8.27
CA TRP A 1200 -11.49 -11.14 -7.64
C TRP A 1200 -12.01 -11.71 -6.30
N LEU A 1201 -12.30 -10.83 -5.34
CA LEU A 1201 -12.67 -11.18 -3.98
C LEU A 1201 -14.20 -11.20 -3.80
N LYS A 1202 -14.75 -12.38 -3.52
CA LYS A 1202 -16.19 -12.63 -3.35
C LYS A 1202 -16.63 -12.35 -1.90
N LYS A 1203 -17.75 -11.64 -1.70
CA LYS A 1203 -18.32 -11.44 -0.36
C LYS A 1203 -18.77 -12.80 0.22
N ASN A 1204 -18.22 -13.19 1.36
CA ASN A 1204 -18.91 -14.15 2.24
C ASN A 1204 -20.20 -13.48 2.74
N ASN A 1205 -21.33 -14.00 2.29
CA ASN A 1205 -22.64 -13.59 2.77
C ASN A 1205 -22.96 -14.33 4.07
N ASP A 1206 -23.71 -13.66 4.92
CA ASP A 1206 -24.32 -14.23 6.12
C ASP A 1206 -25.22 -15.41 5.72
N ASN A 1207 -24.93 -16.62 6.22
CA ASN A 1207 -25.70 -17.82 5.92
C ASN A 1207 -26.99 -17.85 6.76
N VAL A 1208 -27.96 -17.00 6.39
CA VAL A 1208 -29.37 -17.13 6.81
C VAL A 1208 -30.20 -17.40 5.56
N ALA A 1209 -30.61 -18.65 5.38
CA ALA A 1209 -31.46 -19.03 4.26
C ALA A 1209 -32.84 -18.33 4.38
N PRO A 1210 -33.47 -17.93 3.26
CA PRO A 1210 -34.80 -17.33 3.28
C PRO A 1210 -35.82 -18.33 3.84
N LEU A 1211 -36.71 -17.86 4.72
CA LEU A 1211 -37.76 -18.69 5.31
C LEU A 1211 -38.60 -19.39 4.23
N SER A 1212 -38.74 -20.71 4.38
CA SER A 1212 -39.52 -21.57 3.50
C SER A 1212 -40.98 -21.12 3.42
N GLN A 1213 -41.66 -21.50 2.34
CA GLN A 1213 -43.03 -21.06 2.03
C GLN A 1213 -44.03 -21.46 3.13
N GLU A 1214 -43.85 -22.63 3.76
CA GLU A 1214 -44.59 -23.06 4.95
C GLU A 1214 -44.42 -22.09 6.13
N ASN A 1215 -43.19 -21.65 6.42
CA ASN A 1215 -42.92 -20.75 7.54
C ASN A 1215 -43.52 -19.35 7.31
N ARG A 1216 -43.57 -18.86 6.05
CA ARG A 1216 -44.26 -17.60 5.73
C ARG A 1216 -45.76 -17.67 6.05
N GLN A 1217 -46.41 -18.78 5.68
CA GLN A 1217 -47.81 -19.02 6.03
C GLN A 1217 -48.00 -19.19 7.55
N ARG A 1218 -47.09 -19.88 8.23
CA ARG A 1218 -47.14 -20.13 9.68
C ARG A 1218 -47.01 -18.87 10.54
N TYR A 1219 -46.36 -17.82 10.03
CA TYR A 1219 -46.16 -16.54 10.73
C TYR A 1219 -46.91 -15.34 10.12
N GLY A 1220 -47.78 -15.56 9.12
CA GLY A 1220 -48.73 -14.55 8.65
C GLY A 1220 -48.13 -13.33 7.94
N VAL A 1221 -46.98 -13.47 7.26
CA VAL A 1221 -46.30 -12.36 6.57
C VAL A 1221 -46.69 -12.33 5.09
N SER A 1222 -47.32 -11.22 4.65
CA SER A 1222 -47.66 -10.93 3.25
C SER A 1222 -46.61 -10.05 2.57
N ASP A 1223 -46.40 -10.22 1.26
CA ASP A 1223 -45.36 -9.51 0.49
C ASP A 1223 -45.73 -8.02 0.18
N GLN A 1224 -45.67 -7.13 1.17
CA GLN A 1224 -45.58 -5.66 1.03
C GLN A 1224 -44.39 -5.10 1.82
#